data_AF-A0A1H7AHD2-F1
#
_entry.id   AF-A0A1H7AHD2-F1
#
_cell.length_a   1.000
_cell.length_b   1.000
_cell.length_c   1.000
_cell.angle_alpha   90.00
_cell.angle_beta   90.00
_cell.angle_gamma   90.00
#
_symmetry.space_group_name_H-M   'P 1'
#
loop_
_entity.id
_entity.type
_entity.pdbx_description
1 polymer ?
#
loop_
_entity_poly.entity_id
_entity_poly.type
_entity_poly.pdbx_seq_one_letter_code
_entity_poly.pdbx_strand_id
1 'polypeptide(L)'
;MPLTPARSRTRSRAAAVIVACAATLALSAVTAPGALAAPSQGSALQTSSSVSALAGQNEQTLVVPVTAGLEPTRVKGAISVSGKPEGTVRATVNGRVILEANASANLVLDARVSNADVTNQQLTVGLQFVPATQTMCVVSNATATLSNLVVDFSGTATVPTTVGEFFPVSVPAVVLPVPADPGADVSAAIMTATAAMSQRYPDAAITVVPEAEVGARTAGLPAGSRILSVVADQGGISTKLGTAAGLPQLILSGHDEELRTAARALASDKTALAVTSSVTGLTSALPAAPGLTQSLKDLGSTTLKLSGYGTPESYVGVTQSQFGGPVSSVKVQLKGTHTAVPDNAQAQISVFWNDYLLSSKNLDGGDAFTVDADVPAGQLQAKNGLRIRLAALPAGGDCTGPAGVMPMEVTLDTAGSTLAAVRGGSTKAGFARFPQAFGQSVPVAFGDGNAQANTVNGASLVASLQRDSATLLDTRVLGLDALAGSSESGLVVGATAEVANKLSAPLRLAEFRTISPSDVEYGVGTTAPFGVLEAFEQGGRDLLLLGAWAPEGDAAAASVLQSSLATHVGGVEGGWASLSRNLLVTQPSGTPVLLESNVLVPQKAVTDDYRPYAWWIGGAVLVLGLAFALRTVLMRRRAKEAQAYVDAEEKASEPAEPGHGN
;
A
#
# COMPACT_ATOMS: atom_id res chain seq x y z
N MET A 1 -33.79 14.04 -62.85
CA MET A 1 -32.97 13.95 -64.08
C MET A 1 -33.04 15.29 -64.80
N PRO A 2 -31.95 15.85 -65.34
CA PRO A 2 -30.56 15.70 -64.90
C PRO A 2 -29.73 17.02 -64.96
N LEU A 3 -28.50 16.93 -64.44
CA LEU A 3 -27.26 17.59 -64.89
C LEU A 3 -26.98 19.08 -64.58
N THR A 4 -26.08 19.25 -63.62
CA THR A 4 -25.01 20.26 -63.55
C THR A 4 -24.31 20.44 -64.92
N PRO A 5 -23.74 21.62 -65.23
CA PRO A 5 -22.29 21.73 -65.02
C PRO A 5 -21.76 23.15 -64.74
N ALA A 6 -20.46 23.14 -64.41
CA ALA A 6 -19.62 24.23 -63.97
C ALA A 6 -18.93 25.00 -65.12
N ARG A 7 -18.23 26.07 -64.68
CA ARG A 7 -16.94 26.60 -65.17
C ARG A 7 -16.95 27.58 -66.36
N SER A 8 -16.55 28.83 -66.07
CA SER A 8 -15.15 29.30 -66.21
C SER A 8 -15.00 30.72 -66.82
N ARG A 9 -13.99 31.44 -66.29
CA ARG A 9 -13.11 32.46 -66.96
C ARG A 9 -13.81 33.77 -67.41
N THR A 10 -13.25 34.98 -67.33
CA THR A 10 -11.88 35.47 -67.19
C THR A 10 -11.91 37.01 -67.02
N ARG A 11 -10.94 37.52 -66.25
CA ARG A 11 -10.14 38.75 -66.44
C ARG A 11 -10.80 40.16 -66.49
N SER A 12 -10.25 40.97 -65.58
CA SER A 12 -9.50 42.24 -65.80
C SER A 12 -10.14 43.60 -65.50
N ARG A 13 -9.45 44.26 -64.54
CA ARG A 13 -9.07 45.68 -64.42
C ARG A 13 -10.04 46.69 -63.76
N ALA A 14 -9.39 47.53 -62.95
CA ALA A 14 -9.77 48.88 -62.48
C ALA A 14 -10.90 48.92 -61.44
N ALA A 15 -10.58 49.19 -60.18
CA ALA A 15 -10.45 50.54 -59.60
C ALA A 15 -11.81 51.17 -59.28
N ALA A 16 -12.16 51.20 -57.99
CA ALA A 16 -12.79 52.33 -57.30
C ALA A 16 -13.30 51.88 -55.93
N VAL A 17 -12.66 52.45 -54.93
CA VAL A 17 -13.03 52.57 -53.51
C VAL A 17 -14.54 52.80 -53.31
N ILE A 18 -15.19 51.95 -52.51
CA ILE A 18 -16.36 52.32 -51.71
C ILE A 18 -16.09 51.84 -50.28
N VAL A 19 -15.98 52.83 -49.39
CA VAL A 19 -15.85 52.70 -47.95
C VAL A 19 -17.20 52.30 -47.36
N ALA A 20 -17.25 51.19 -46.64
CA ALA A 20 -18.36 50.87 -45.74
C ALA A 20 -17.79 50.65 -44.33
N CYS A 21 -17.71 51.75 -43.57
CA CYS A 21 -17.55 51.72 -42.12
C CYS A 21 -18.85 51.20 -41.49
N ALA A 22 -18.88 49.92 -41.10
CA ALA A 22 -19.85 49.43 -40.14
C ALA A 22 -19.25 49.60 -38.74
N ALA A 23 -19.74 50.60 -38.01
CA ALA A 23 -19.44 50.81 -36.61
C ALA A 23 -20.15 49.76 -35.75
N THR A 24 -19.40 48.79 -35.22
CA THR A 24 -19.83 47.97 -34.09
C THR A 24 -19.33 48.63 -32.80
N LEU A 25 -20.28 49.14 -32.01
CA LEU A 25 -20.06 49.64 -30.66
C LEU A 25 -19.46 48.56 -29.77
N ALA A 26 -18.42 48.95 -29.05
CA ALA A 26 -17.85 48.22 -27.93
C ALA A 26 -18.89 48.10 -26.80
N LEU A 27 -19.23 46.86 -26.42
CA LEU A 27 -19.70 46.54 -25.09
C LEU A 27 -18.54 45.90 -24.33
N SER A 28 -18.03 46.63 -23.35
CA SER A 28 -17.12 46.14 -22.33
C SER A 28 -17.82 45.03 -21.53
N ALA A 29 -17.54 43.77 -21.86
CA ALA A 29 -17.90 42.66 -20.98
C ALA A 29 -16.96 42.71 -19.77
N VAL A 30 -17.46 43.27 -18.67
CA VAL A 30 -16.90 43.08 -17.34
C VAL A 30 -16.85 41.58 -17.10
N THR A 31 -15.65 41.00 -17.07
CA THR A 31 -15.44 39.63 -16.62
C THR A 31 -15.82 39.58 -15.14
N ALA A 32 -17.00 39.03 -14.86
CA ALA A 32 -17.39 38.72 -13.50
C ALA A 32 -16.34 37.74 -12.89
N PRO A 33 -15.98 37.90 -11.61
CA PRO A 33 -15.17 36.92 -10.91
C PRO A 33 -15.86 35.56 -10.98
N GLY A 34 -15.07 34.51 -11.20
CA GLY A 34 -15.55 33.14 -11.39
C GLY A 34 -16.59 32.73 -10.36
N ALA A 35 -17.70 32.16 -10.86
CA ALA A 35 -18.71 31.56 -10.03
C ALA A 35 -18.05 30.54 -9.10
N LEU A 36 -18.12 30.81 -7.79
CA LEU A 36 -17.80 29.84 -6.75
C LEU A 36 -18.65 28.59 -7.03
N ALA A 37 -18.00 27.44 -7.20
CA ALA A 37 -18.68 26.17 -7.39
C ALA A 37 -19.67 25.96 -6.22
N ALA A 38 -20.93 25.65 -6.55
CA ALA A 38 -21.94 25.37 -5.54
C ALA A 38 -21.50 24.15 -4.69
N PRO A 39 -21.73 24.16 -3.37
CA PRO A 39 -21.39 23.04 -2.52
C PRO A 39 -22.07 21.77 -3.02
N SER A 40 -21.34 20.65 -3.01
CA SER A 40 -21.87 19.34 -3.41
C SER A 40 -23.08 18.99 -2.54
N GLN A 41 -24.25 18.82 -3.16
CA GLN A 41 -25.45 18.33 -2.48
C GLN A 41 -25.25 16.89 -2.03
N GLY A 42 -25.89 16.51 -0.91
CA GLY A 42 -25.76 15.18 -0.29
C GLY A 42 -25.87 14.03 -1.29
N SER A 43 -24.76 13.30 -1.47
CA SER A 43 -24.68 12.07 -2.26
C SER A 43 -24.70 10.85 -1.34
N ALA A 44 -25.02 9.69 -1.89
CA ALA A 44 -24.85 8.43 -1.19
C ALA A 44 -23.37 8.14 -0.93
N LEU A 45 -23.02 7.76 0.29
CA LEU A 45 -21.70 7.24 0.65
C LEU A 45 -21.76 5.73 0.64
N GLN A 46 -20.99 5.11 -0.25
CA GLN A 46 -20.79 3.67 -0.26
C GLN A 46 -19.51 3.34 0.52
N THR A 47 -19.62 2.44 1.49
CA THR A 47 -18.43 1.89 2.17
C THR A 47 -18.03 0.59 1.49
N SER A 48 -16.75 0.41 1.21
CA SER A 48 -16.22 -0.84 0.64
C SER A 48 -15.98 -1.94 1.69
N SER A 49 -16.15 -1.62 2.97
CA SER A 49 -15.97 -2.53 4.11
C SER A 49 -17.19 -3.42 4.34
N SER A 50 -16.94 -4.67 4.73
CA SER A 50 -17.95 -5.60 5.25
C SER A 50 -17.71 -5.83 6.74
N VAL A 51 -18.74 -6.28 7.45
CA VAL A 51 -18.64 -6.68 8.86
C VAL A 51 -19.30 -8.03 9.05
N SER A 52 -18.64 -8.95 9.75
CA SER A 52 -19.12 -10.31 9.98
C SER A 52 -19.28 -10.58 11.47
N ALA A 53 -20.44 -11.08 11.90
CA ALA A 53 -20.73 -11.47 13.27
C ALA A 53 -20.98 -12.99 13.35
N LEU A 54 -20.18 -13.68 14.16
CA LEU A 54 -20.40 -15.09 14.50
C LEU A 54 -21.56 -15.22 15.51
N ALA A 55 -22.22 -16.38 15.51
CA ALA A 55 -23.30 -16.65 16.45
C ALA A 55 -22.83 -16.53 17.91
N GLY A 56 -23.54 -15.72 18.69
CA GLY A 56 -23.26 -15.52 20.11
C GLY A 56 -22.07 -14.59 20.41
N GLN A 57 -21.45 -13.99 19.38
CA GLN A 57 -20.49 -12.91 19.60
C GLN A 57 -21.18 -11.58 19.93
N ASN A 58 -20.40 -10.68 20.54
CA ASN A 58 -20.78 -9.29 20.69
C ASN A 58 -21.02 -8.64 19.32
N GLU A 59 -21.84 -7.59 19.32
CA GLU A 59 -22.13 -6.80 18.13
C GLU A 59 -20.84 -6.31 17.45
N GLN A 60 -20.77 -6.51 16.14
CA GLN A 60 -19.67 -6.06 15.30
C GLN A 60 -20.11 -4.78 14.60
N THR A 61 -19.24 -3.77 14.53
CA THR A 61 -19.65 -2.43 14.07
C THR A 61 -18.85 -1.94 12.88
N LEU A 62 -19.50 -1.09 12.07
CA LEU A 62 -18.91 -0.34 10.98
C LEU A 62 -19.25 1.14 11.17
N VAL A 63 -18.24 2.00 11.10
CA VAL A 63 -18.40 3.45 11.31
C VAL A 63 -18.52 4.16 9.96
N VAL A 64 -19.57 4.96 9.80
CA VAL A 64 -19.78 5.80 8.62
C VAL A 64 -19.60 7.28 9.01
N PRO A 65 -18.67 8.01 8.40
CA PRO A 65 -18.46 9.42 8.69
C PRO A 65 -19.65 10.27 8.23
N VAL A 66 -20.07 11.23 9.06
CA VAL A 66 -21.13 12.18 8.76
C VAL A 66 -20.56 13.59 8.69
N THR A 67 -20.35 14.09 7.48
CA THR A 67 -19.85 15.45 7.26
C THR A 67 -20.81 16.49 7.84
N ALA A 68 -20.30 17.50 8.55
CA ALA A 68 -21.09 18.62 9.05
C ALA A 68 -21.95 19.25 7.93
N GLY A 69 -23.21 19.56 8.25
CA GLY A 69 -24.20 20.09 7.29
C GLY A 69 -24.94 19.02 6.47
N LEU A 70 -24.51 17.75 6.54
CA LEU A 70 -25.25 16.61 6.00
C LEU A 70 -26.06 15.90 7.09
N GLU A 71 -27.21 15.37 6.71
CA GLU A 71 -28.03 14.51 7.57
C GLU A 71 -28.21 13.14 6.90
N PRO A 72 -27.91 12.02 7.59
CA PRO A 72 -28.17 10.70 7.04
C PRO A 72 -29.69 10.47 7.03
N THR A 73 -30.18 9.86 5.96
CA THR A 73 -31.62 9.65 5.72
C THR A 73 -31.98 8.17 5.62
N ARG A 74 -31.05 7.34 5.14
CA ARG A 74 -31.28 5.93 4.90
C ARG A 74 -29.99 5.12 4.94
N VAL A 75 -30.06 3.91 5.48
CA VAL A 75 -28.99 2.91 5.44
C VAL A 75 -29.47 1.72 4.64
N LYS A 76 -28.66 1.28 3.67
CA LYS A 76 -28.94 0.15 2.78
C LYS A 76 -27.77 -0.83 2.80
N GLY A 77 -28.03 -2.12 2.64
CA GLY A 77 -26.98 -3.14 2.53
C GLY A 77 -27.53 -4.54 2.32
N ALA A 78 -26.64 -5.51 2.15
CA ALA A 78 -26.98 -6.93 2.02
C ALA A 78 -26.34 -7.72 3.15
N ILE A 79 -27.13 -8.54 3.83
CA ILE A 79 -26.64 -9.44 4.88
C ILE A 79 -26.74 -10.87 4.37
N SER A 80 -25.60 -11.57 4.30
CA SER A 80 -25.54 -12.99 3.95
C SER A 80 -25.25 -13.82 5.19
N VAL A 81 -25.95 -14.94 5.38
CA VAL A 81 -25.70 -15.86 6.50
C VAL A 81 -25.13 -17.17 5.96
N SER A 82 -23.92 -17.53 6.41
CA SER A 82 -23.30 -18.83 6.14
C SER A 82 -23.45 -19.76 7.35
N GLY A 83 -23.49 -21.08 7.12
CA GLY A 83 -23.73 -22.09 8.16
C GLY A 83 -25.22 -22.42 8.31
N LYS A 84 -25.60 -23.02 9.45
CA LYS A 84 -27.00 -23.35 9.75
C LYS A 84 -27.69 -22.11 10.36
N PRO A 85 -28.62 -21.43 9.66
CA PRO A 85 -29.16 -20.15 10.10
C PRO A 85 -30.26 -20.34 11.15
N GLU A 86 -29.90 -20.86 12.32
CA GLU A 86 -30.81 -21.02 13.46
C GLU A 86 -30.57 -19.90 14.48
N GLY A 87 -31.39 -18.84 14.38
CA GLY A 87 -31.27 -17.67 15.24
C GLY A 87 -31.93 -16.43 14.65
N THR A 88 -31.57 -15.28 15.21
CA THR A 88 -32.03 -13.95 14.83
C THR A 88 -30.82 -13.10 14.46
N VAL A 89 -30.88 -12.45 13.31
CA VAL A 89 -29.92 -11.42 12.91
C VAL A 89 -30.49 -10.06 13.30
N ARG A 90 -29.67 -9.27 14.01
CA ARG A 90 -29.98 -7.89 14.37
C ARG A 90 -28.98 -6.96 13.72
N ALA A 91 -29.48 -5.88 13.11
CA ALA A 91 -28.65 -4.75 12.74
C ALA A 91 -29.08 -3.52 13.54
N THR A 92 -28.10 -2.75 14.01
CA THR A 92 -28.34 -1.55 14.82
C THR A 92 -27.69 -0.32 14.22
N VAL A 93 -28.13 0.85 14.68
CA VAL A 93 -27.45 2.13 14.46
C VAL A 93 -27.28 2.80 15.81
N ASN A 94 -26.04 3.02 16.24
CA ASN A 94 -25.72 3.54 17.58
C ASN A 94 -26.52 2.83 18.70
N GLY A 95 -26.65 1.50 18.60
CA GLY A 95 -27.37 0.65 19.55
C GLY A 95 -28.89 0.57 19.36
N ARG A 96 -29.49 1.40 18.49
CA ARG A 96 -30.90 1.30 18.13
C ARG A 96 -31.11 0.22 17.06
N VAL A 97 -31.94 -0.78 17.34
CA VAL A 97 -32.27 -1.84 16.37
C VAL A 97 -33.01 -1.24 15.16
N ILE A 98 -32.45 -1.44 13.96
CA ILE A 98 -33.03 -1.01 12.69
C ILE A 98 -33.49 -2.19 11.81
N LEU A 99 -33.01 -3.39 12.11
CA LEU A 99 -33.46 -4.64 11.52
C LEU A 99 -33.39 -5.73 12.59
N GLU A 100 -34.45 -6.51 12.72
CA GLU A 100 -34.47 -7.75 13.48
C GLU A 100 -35.26 -8.78 12.67
N ALA A 101 -34.59 -9.85 12.26
CA ALA A 101 -35.18 -10.88 11.42
C ALA A 101 -34.65 -12.27 11.80
N ASN A 102 -35.47 -13.30 11.60
CA ASN A 102 -34.98 -14.67 11.67
C ASN A 102 -33.86 -14.87 10.65
N ALA A 103 -32.80 -15.56 11.05
CA ALA A 103 -31.66 -15.81 10.19
C ALA A 103 -32.10 -16.55 8.92
N SER A 104 -31.75 -15.99 7.75
CA SER A 104 -31.93 -16.59 6.44
C SER A 104 -30.68 -16.37 5.61
N ALA A 105 -30.46 -17.19 4.57
CA ALA A 105 -29.25 -17.14 3.76
C ALA A 105 -28.95 -15.74 3.21
N ASN A 106 -29.98 -14.97 2.86
CA ASN A 106 -29.87 -13.57 2.46
C ASN A 106 -30.95 -12.75 3.17
N LEU A 107 -30.58 -11.56 3.61
CA LEU A 107 -31.43 -10.53 4.19
C LEU A 107 -31.04 -9.17 3.57
N VAL A 108 -32.02 -8.29 3.41
CA VAL A 108 -31.79 -6.92 2.91
C VAL A 108 -31.88 -5.96 4.09
N LEU A 109 -30.86 -5.13 4.25
CA LEU A 109 -30.88 -3.99 5.15
C LEU A 109 -31.41 -2.79 4.37
N ASP A 110 -32.53 -2.23 4.81
CA ASP A 110 -33.08 -0.99 4.29
C ASP A 110 -33.87 -0.29 5.39
N ALA A 111 -33.25 0.70 6.03
CA ALA A 111 -33.83 1.39 7.17
C ALA A 111 -33.65 2.90 7.08
N ARG A 112 -34.64 3.64 7.60
CA ARG A 112 -34.52 5.09 7.77
C ARG A 112 -33.64 5.40 8.98
N VAL A 113 -32.79 6.40 8.80
CA VAL A 113 -31.97 6.99 9.85
C VAL A 113 -32.13 8.51 9.85
N SER A 114 -31.68 9.15 10.90
CA SER A 114 -31.74 10.60 11.07
C SER A 114 -30.52 11.10 11.84
N ASN A 115 -30.37 12.42 11.97
CA ASN A 115 -29.33 13.00 12.81
C ASN A 115 -29.43 12.62 14.30
N ALA A 116 -30.59 12.16 14.79
CA ALA A 116 -30.70 11.61 16.15
C ALA A 116 -29.92 10.29 16.31
N ASP A 117 -29.60 9.63 15.19
CA ASP A 117 -28.80 8.41 15.17
C ASP A 117 -27.30 8.70 15.03
N VAL A 118 -26.86 9.97 14.98
CA VAL A 118 -25.46 10.37 14.79
C VAL A 118 -24.85 10.80 16.12
N THR A 119 -23.67 10.25 16.44
CA THR A 119 -22.90 10.62 17.63
C THR A 119 -21.50 11.03 17.18
N ASN A 120 -20.99 12.18 17.64
CA ASN A 120 -19.64 12.67 17.29
C ASN A 120 -19.36 12.70 15.76
N GLN A 121 -20.35 13.10 14.95
CA GLN A 121 -20.25 13.11 13.47
C GLN A 121 -20.00 11.72 12.87
N GLN A 122 -20.49 10.67 13.55
CA GLN A 122 -20.37 9.29 13.12
C GLN A 122 -21.71 8.57 13.23
N LEU A 123 -22.01 7.75 12.23
CA LEU A 123 -23.12 6.81 12.20
C LEU A 123 -22.54 5.40 12.32
N THR A 124 -22.64 4.79 13.50
CA THR A 124 -22.12 3.43 13.73
C THR A 124 -23.20 2.40 13.43
N VAL A 125 -22.98 1.56 12.42
CA VAL A 125 -23.88 0.48 12.03
C VAL A 125 -23.38 -0.84 12.65
N GLY A 126 -24.20 -1.47 13.49
CA GLY A 126 -23.90 -2.72 14.17
C GLY A 126 -24.55 -3.94 13.50
N LEU A 127 -23.92 -5.10 13.64
CA LEU A 127 -24.42 -6.41 13.22
C LEU A 127 -24.22 -7.43 14.36
N GLN A 128 -25.28 -8.18 14.70
CA GLN A 128 -25.26 -9.23 15.71
C GLN A 128 -26.02 -10.47 15.23
N PHE A 129 -25.47 -11.65 15.51
CA PHE A 129 -26.16 -12.94 15.34
C PHE A 129 -26.49 -13.54 16.70
N VAL A 130 -27.79 -13.64 17.01
CA VAL A 130 -28.31 -14.24 18.23
C VAL A 130 -28.78 -15.67 17.93
N PRO A 131 -28.10 -16.72 18.40
CA PRO A 131 -28.48 -18.10 18.09
C PRO A 131 -29.82 -18.49 18.75
N ALA A 132 -30.57 -19.39 18.10
CA ALA A 132 -31.78 -19.97 18.69
C ALA A 132 -31.39 -20.93 19.83
N THR A 133 -31.79 -20.61 21.07
CA THR A 133 -31.68 -21.39 22.34
C THR A 133 -30.48 -22.35 22.45
N GLN A 134 -29.49 -22.01 23.29
CA GLN A 134 -28.38 -22.90 23.64
C GLN A 134 -28.79 -23.91 24.72
N THR A 135 -29.42 -25.03 24.37
CA THR A 135 -29.60 -26.16 25.31
C THR A 135 -28.29 -26.90 25.60
N MET A 136 -27.23 -26.61 24.83
CA MET A 136 -25.88 -27.12 25.02
C MET A 136 -24.88 -25.96 24.89
N CYS A 137 -23.78 -26.01 25.64
CA CYS A 137 -22.70 -25.03 25.65
C CYS A 137 -21.83 -25.05 24.37
N VAL A 138 -22.41 -25.35 23.21
CA VAL A 138 -21.75 -25.39 21.91
C VAL A 138 -22.20 -24.16 21.12
N VAL A 139 -21.22 -23.37 20.68
CA VAL A 139 -21.47 -22.19 19.85
C VAL A 139 -21.78 -22.66 18.42
N SER A 140 -22.89 -22.17 17.84
CA SER A 140 -23.17 -22.37 16.42
C SER A 140 -22.04 -21.78 15.56
N ASN A 141 -21.65 -22.45 14.49
CA ASN A 141 -20.65 -21.93 13.54
C ASN A 141 -21.25 -21.01 12.47
N ALA A 142 -22.49 -20.54 12.67
CA ALA A 142 -23.14 -19.63 11.75
C ALA A 142 -22.52 -18.22 11.83
N THR A 143 -22.39 -17.57 10.68
CA THR A 143 -21.84 -16.22 10.54
C THR A 143 -22.80 -15.38 9.70
N ALA A 144 -23.19 -14.20 10.20
CA ALA A 144 -23.85 -13.17 9.40
C ALA A 144 -22.81 -12.16 8.91
N THR A 145 -22.83 -11.81 7.63
CA THR A 145 -21.93 -10.82 7.02
C THR A 145 -22.75 -9.72 6.37
N LEU A 146 -22.60 -8.49 6.83
CA LEU A 146 -23.14 -7.28 6.20
C LEU A 146 -22.13 -6.76 5.18
N SER A 147 -22.60 -6.53 3.95
CA SER A 147 -21.81 -6.08 2.81
C SER A 147 -22.57 -5.00 2.02
N ASN A 148 -21.83 -4.28 1.15
CA ASN A 148 -22.38 -3.23 0.28
C ASN A 148 -23.18 -2.17 1.04
N LEU A 149 -22.66 -1.74 2.20
CA LEU A 149 -23.32 -0.72 3.00
C LEU A 149 -23.28 0.63 2.26
N VAL A 150 -24.46 1.24 2.12
CA VAL A 150 -24.66 2.55 1.51
C VAL A 150 -25.48 3.41 2.46
N VAL A 151 -25.02 4.63 2.71
CA VAL A 151 -25.75 5.62 3.50
C VAL A 151 -26.13 6.80 2.62
N ASP A 152 -27.43 7.06 2.50
CA ASP A 152 -27.96 8.20 1.76
C ASP A 152 -27.98 9.44 2.65
N PHE A 153 -27.47 10.56 2.16
CA PHE A 153 -27.46 11.84 2.87
C PHE A 153 -28.35 12.88 2.20
N SER A 154 -28.80 13.85 2.99
CA SER A 154 -29.44 15.07 2.50
C SER A 154 -28.73 16.30 3.06
N GLY A 155 -29.00 17.48 2.48
CA GLY A 155 -28.36 18.73 2.88
C GLY A 155 -27.14 19.09 2.04
N THR A 156 -26.35 20.03 2.56
CA THR A 156 -25.14 20.56 1.90
C THR A 156 -24.00 20.56 2.89
N ALA A 157 -22.86 19.98 2.51
CA ALA A 157 -21.69 19.94 3.37
C ALA A 157 -21.23 21.36 3.74
N THR A 158 -21.02 21.60 5.04
CA THR A 158 -20.47 22.85 5.55
C THR A 158 -19.02 22.99 5.13
N VAL A 159 -18.69 24.10 4.47
CA VAL A 159 -17.33 24.43 4.06
C VAL A 159 -16.55 24.92 5.28
N PRO A 160 -15.34 24.39 5.56
CA PRO A 160 -14.53 24.85 6.68
C PRO A 160 -14.08 26.30 6.46
N THR A 161 -14.13 27.10 7.52
CA THR A 161 -13.72 28.52 7.54
C THR A 161 -12.40 28.74 8.27
N THR A 162 -11.96 27.75 9.05
CA THR A 162 -10.67 27.76 9.77
C THR A 162 -9.83 26.53 9.44
N VAL A 163 -8.51 26.64 9.58
CA VAL A 163 -7.59 25.51 9.38
C VAL A 163 -7.94 24.36 10.33
N GLY A 164 -8.39 24.63 11.56
CA GLY A 164 -8.88 23.61 12.48
C GLY A 164 -10.13 22.89 11.97
N GLU A 165 -11.11 23.61 11.42
CA GLU A 165 -12.34 23.04 10.84
C GLU A 165 -12.08 22.17 9.60
N PHE A 166 -10.95 22.35 8.92
CA PHE A 166 -10.54 21.46 7.84
C PHE A 166 -10.37 20.00 8.30
N PHE A 167 -10.06 19.79 9.59
CA PHE A 167 -9.82 18.50 10.21
C PHE A 167 -10.98 18.06 11.13
N PRO A 168 -12.15 17.68 10.57
CA PRO A 168 -13.22 17.10 11.36
C PRO A 168 -12.78 15.76 11.97
N VAL A 169 -13.64 15.17 12.82
CA VAL A 169 -13.37 13.86 13.43
C VAL A 169 -13.22 12.76 12.37
N SER A 170 -13.89 12.91 11.22
CA SER A 170 -13.86 11.93 10.15
C SER A 170 -14.05 12.60 8.78
N VAL A 171 -13.46 12.01 7.74
CA VAL A 171 -13.60 12.45 6.34
C VAL A 171 -13.77 11.24 5.43
N PRO A 172 -14.54 11.35 4.33
CA PRO A 172 -14.71 10.23 3.40
C PRO A 172 -13.47 9.97 2.54
N ALA A 173 -12.79 11.03 2.08
CA ALA A 173 -11.59 10.90 1.26
C ALA A 173 -10.69 12.14 1.35
N VAL A 174 -9.39 11.95 1.14
CA VAL A 174 -8.40 13.02 0.99
C VAL A 174 -7.59 12.77 -0.29
N VAL A 175 -7.51 13.80 -1.14
CA VAL A 175 -6.69 13.77 -2.37
C VAL A 175 -5.47 14.66 -2.19
N LEU A 176 -4.29 14.11 -2.44
CA LEU A 176 -3.03 14.84 -2.42
C LEU A 176 -2.48 14.97 -3.85
N PRO A 177 -2.61 16.15 -4.50
CA PRO A 177 -1.97 16.40 -5.78
C PRO A 177 -0.45 16.55 -5.63
N VAL A 178 0.30 15.96 -6.55
CA VAL A 178 1.74 16.09 -6.67
C VAL A 178 2.08 17.06 -7.81
N PRO A 179 2.86 18.13 -7.56
CA PRO A 179 3.32 19.05 -8.61
C PRO A 179 4.07 18.33 -9.74
N ALA A 180 4.16 18.95 -10.92
CA ALA A 180 4.83 18.36 -12.08
C ALA A 180 6.34 18.11 -11.88
N ASP A 181 7.00 18.97 -11.09
CA ASP A 181 8.42 18.87 -10.78
C ASP A 181 8.63 19.09 -9.27
N PRO A 182 8.32 18.06 -8.44
CA PRO A 182 8.47 18.20 -6.99
C PRO A 182 9.95 18.13 -6.61
N GLY A 183 10.41 19.12 -5.84
CA GLY A 183 11.69 19.04 -5.14
C GLY A 183 11.70 17.94 -4.08
N ALA A 184 12.89 17.54 -3.63
CA ALA A 184 13.03 16.45 -2.64
C ALA A 184 12.31 16.75 -1.32
N ASP A 185 12.29 18.02 -0.90
CA ASP A 185 11.57 18.52 0.27
C ASP A 185 10.04 18.42 0.09
N VAL A 186 9.52 18.82 -1.07
CA VAL A 186 8.10 18.67 -1.41
C VAL A 186 7.70 17.19 -1.47
N SER A 187 8.51 16.34 -2.10
CA SER A 187 8.26 14.90 -2.15
C SER A 187 8.23 14.27 -0.76
N ALA A 188 9.20 14.61 0.10
CA ALA A 188 9.23 14.15 1.49
C ALA A 188 8.02 14.64 2.29
N ALA A 189 7.62 15.90 2.11
CA ALA A 189 6.47 16.46 2.78
C ALA A 189 5.13 15.87 2.29
N ILE A 190 4.98 15.56 0.99
CA ILE A 190 3.79 14.86 0.47
C ILE A 190 3.68 13.45 1.05
N MET A 191 4.78 12.69 1.10
CA MET A 191 4.79 11.36 1.69
C MET A 191 4.49 11.41 3.20
N THR A 192 5.06 12.38 3.91
CA THR A 192 4.80 12.61 5.34
C THR A 192 3.35 13.03 5.59
N ALA A 193 2.80 13.92 4.76
CA ALA A 193 1.41 14.35 4.83
C ALA A 193 0.46 13.18 4.56
N THR A 194 0.82 12.32 3.63
CA THR A 194 0.07 11.10 3.32
C THR A 194 0.04 10.15 4.51
N ALA A 195 1.19 9.92 5.16
CA ALA A 195 1.25 9.18 6.42
C ALA A 195 0.39 9.85 7.51
N ALA A 196 0.53 11.16 7.71
CA ALA A 196 -0.25 11.88 8.70
C ALA A 196 -1.78 11.75 8.49
N MET A 197 -2.25 11.82 7.24
CA MET A 197 -3.67 11.63 6.91
C MET A 197 -4.13 10.19 7.04
N SER A 198 -3.32 9.21 6.64
CA SER A 198 -3.64 7.79 6.86
C SER A 198 -3.67 7.42 8.35
N GLN A 199 -2.85 8.05 9.19
CA GLN A 199 -2.89 7.84 10.64
C GLN A 199 -4.12 8.50 11.27
N ARG A 200 -4.43 9.74 10.88
CA ARG A 200 -5.56 10.51 11.43
C ARG A 200 -6.90 9.93 11.02
N TYR A 201 -7.01 9.45 9.78
CA TYR A 201 -8.26 8.93 9.20
C TYR A 201 -8.04 7.53 8.61
N PRO A 202 -7.94 6.49 9.45
CA PRO A 202 -7.67 5.12 8.99
C PRO A 202 -8.73 4.59 8.01
N ASP A 203 -9.98 5.03 8.15
CA ASP A 203 -11.11 4.61 7.32
C ASP A 203 -11.31 5.47 6.05
N ALA A 204 -10.56 6.56 5.90
CA ALA A 204 -10.71 7.45 4.75
C ALA A 204 -9.98 6.92 3.52
N ALA A 205 -10.55 7.19 2.34
CA ALA A 205 -9.85 6.97 1.08
C ALA A 205 -8.77 8.05 0.88
N ILE A 206 -7.52 7.73 1.21
CA ILE A 206 -6.36 8.58 0.97
C ILE A 206 -5.77 8.24 -0.39
N THR A 207 -5.71 9.22 -1.30
CA THR A 207 -5.25 9.02 -2.68
C THR A 207 -4.27 10.12 -3.07
N VAL A 208 -3.21 9.72 -3.77
CA VAL A 208 -2.17 10.63 -4.27
C VAL A 208 -2.20 10.56 -5.80
N VAL A 209 -2.20 11.73 -6.45
CA VAL A 209 -2.34 11.82 -7.91
C VAL A 209 -1.44 12.93 -8.47
N PRO A 210 -1.04 12.89 -9.74
CA PRO A 210 -0.50 14.06 -10.42
C PRO A 210 -1.47 15.25 -10.33
N GLU A 211 -0.96 16.47 -10.16
CA GLU A 211 -1.79 17.68 -10.03
C GLU A 211 -2.76 17.86 -11.21
N ALA A 212 -2.33 17.52 -12.42
CA ALA A 212 -3.17 17.58 -13.62
C ALA A 212 -4.42 16.65 -13.55
N GLU A 213 -4.40 15.62 -12.70
CA GLU A 213 -5.47 14.63 -12.57
C GLU A 213 -6.43 14.92 -11.42
N VAL A 214 -6.20 15.98 -10.63
CA VAL A 214 -7.02 16.28 -9.44
C VAL A 214 -8.50 16.45 -9.78
N GLY A 215 -8.83 17.11 -10.91
CA GLY A 215 -10.21 17.30 -11.35
C GLY A 215 -10.91 15.98 -11.68
N ALA A 216 -10.23 15.09 -12.39
CA ALA A 216 -10.77 13.77 -12.72
C ALA A 216 -10.95 12.90 -11.47
N ARG A 217 -9.98 12.92 -10.55
CA ARG A 217 -10.02 12.15 -9.30
C ARG A 217 -11.15 12.60 -8.37
N THR A 218 -11.50 13.89 -8.38
CA THR A 218 -12.48 14.49 -7.47
C THR A 218 -13.91 14.48 -7.99
N ALA A 219 -14.13 14.31 -9.30
CA ALA A 219 -15.44 14.43 -9.98
C ALA A 219 -16.56 13.49 -9.46
N GLY A 220 -16.24 12.48 -8.65
CA GLY A 220 -17.22 11.56 -8.06
C GLY A 220 -17.01 11.27 -6.58
N LEU A 221 -16.18 12.08 -5.89
CA LEU A 221 -15.93 11.85 -4.47
C LEU A 221 -17.14 12.26 -3.61
N PRO A 222 -17.38 11.58 -2.47
CA PRO A 222 -18.46 11.94 -1.56
C PRO A 222 -18.33 13.37 -1.03
N ALA A 223 -19.48 13.99 -0.74
CA ALA A 223 -19.52 15.30 -0.11
C ALA A 223 -18.76 15.30 1.23
N GLY A 224 -17.87 16.27 1.42
CA GLY A 224 -16.97 16.33 2.59
C GLY A 224 -15.57 15.78 2.35
N SER A 225 -15.25 15.29 1.14
CA SER A 225 -13.86 15.03 0.76
C SER A 225 -12.99 16.29 0.82
N ARG A 226 -11.68 16.08 0.91
CA ARG A 226 -10.67 17.13 1.12
C ARG A 226 -9.57 17.06 0.06
N ILE A 227 -8.97 18.20 -0.25
CA ILE A 227 -7.73 18.28 -1.03
C ILE A 227 -6.63 18.83 -0.12
N LEU A 228 -5.47 18.18 -0.11
CA LEU A 228 -4.30 18.64 0.63
C LEU A 228 -3.12 18.83 -0.33
N SER A 229 -2.77 20.09 -0.57
CA SER A 229 -1.69 20.47 -1.45
C SER A 229 -0.45 20.86 -0.66
N VAL A 230 0.69 20.40 -1.11
CA VAL A 230 2.00 20.76 -0.57
C VAL A 230 2.75 21.52 -1.65
N VAL A 231 3.22 22.72 -1.34
CA VAL A 231 3.81 23.65 -2.30
C VAL A 231 5.13 24.17 -1.73
N ALA A 232 6.18 24.18 -2.55
CA ALA A 232 7.44 24.83 -2.19
C ALA A 232 7.23 26.35 -2.11
N ASP A 233 7.63 26.94 -1.00
CA ASP A 233 7.69 28.38 -0.79
C ASP A 233 8.97 28.71 -0.02
N GLN A 234 9.73 29.68 -0.51
CA GLN A 234 10.97 30.14 0.13
C GLN A 234 10.69 31.09 1.32
N GLY A 235 9.43 31.47 1.53
CA GLY A 235 8.96 32.08 2.77
C GLY A 235 8.85 31.08 3.91
N GLY A 236 8.48 31.57 5.10
CA GLY A 236 8.27 30.70 6.26
C GLY A 236 7.02 29.81 6.14
N ILE A 237 6.93 28.77 6.98
CA ILE A 237 5.81 27.82 7.00
C ILE A 237 4.46 28.55 7.10
N SER A 238 3.60 28.29 6.13
CA SER A 238 2.22 28.77 6.09
C SER A 238 1.26 27.63 5.79
N THR A 239 0.10 27.63 6.44
CA THR A 239 -1.01 26.73 6.15
C THR A 239 -2.26 27.55 5.89
N LYS A 240 -2.85 27.40 4.70
CA LYS A 240 -3.96 28.23 4.22
C LYS A 240 -5.11 27.37 3.73
N LEU A 241 -6.33 27.82 4.01
CA LEU A 241 -7.52 27.30 3.35
C LEU A 241 -7.64 27.86 1.94
N GLY A 242 -8.13 27.02 1.04
CA GLY A 242 -8.48 27.35 -0.32
C GLY A 242 -9.62 26.49 -0.82
N THR A 243 -9.85 26.52 -2.12
CA THR A 243 -10.82 25.67 -2.79
C THR A 243 -10.23 25.24 -4.13
N ALA A 244 -10.28 23.95 -4.41
CA ALA A 244 -9.84 23.38 -5.67
C ALA A 244 -10.84 22.31 -6.11
N ALA A 245 -11.17 22.26 -7.41
CA ALA A 245 -12.14 21.33 -7.97
C ALA A 245 -13.49 21.26 -7.20
N GLY A 246 -13.94 22.38 -6.62
CA GLY A 246 -15.18 22.46 -5.84
C GLY A 246 -15.12 21.84 -4.43
N LEU A 247 -13.95 21.39 -3.97
CA LEU A 247 -13.72 20.83 -2.64
C LEU A 247 -12.87 21.76 -1.76
N PRO A 248 -13.05 21.72 -0.42
CA PRO A 248 -12.16 22.41 0.51
C PRO A 248 -10.72 21.93 0.35
N GLN A 249 -9.81 22.89 0.21
CA GLN A 249 -8.39 22.64 0.05
C GLN A 249 -7.60 23.19 1.23
N LEU A 250 -6.61 22.44 1.71
CA LEU A 250 -5.58 22.93 2.59
C LEU A 250 -4.27 23.03 1.80
N ILE A 251 -3.63 24.19 1.83
CA ILE A 251 -2.37 24.45 1.15
C ILE A 251 -1.30 24.59 2.23
N LEU A 252 -0.35 23.67 2.22
CA LEU A 252 0.84 23.68 3.06
C LEU A 252 2.01 24.24 2.24
N SER A 253 2.57 25.36 2.69
CA SER A 253 3.66 26.06 2.02
C SER A 253 4.88 26.19 2.93
N GLY A 254 6.07 26.05 2.36
CA GLY A 254 7.36 26.14 3.05
C GLY A 254 8.45 25.42 2.26
N HIS A 255 9.59 25.16 2.89
CA HIS A 255 10.73 24.48 2.28
C HIS A 255 11.41 23.54 3.27
N ASP A 256 12.26 22.64 2.75
CA ASP A 256 13.16 21.77 3.52
C ASP A 256 12.47 21.00 4.68
N GLU A 257 13.18 20.87 5.80
CA GLU A 257 12.72 20.18 7.02
C GLU A 257 11.49 20.85 7.64
N GLU A 258 11.38 22.16 7.52
CA GLU A 258 10.25 22.93 8.02
C GLU A 258 8.92 22.47 7.39
N LEU A 259 8.91 22.30 6.06
CA LEU A 259 7.76 21.80 5.33
C LEU A 259 7.36 20.38 5.78
N ARG A 260 8.35 19.51 6.01
CA ARG A 260 8.14 18.14 6.50
C ARG A 260 7.58 18.12 7.92
N THR A 261 8.11 18.96 8.82
CA THR A 261 7.57 19.07 10.19
C THR A 261 6.14 19.61 10.22
N ALA A 262 5.79 20.46 9.27
CA ALA A 262 4.44 20.97 9.08
C ALA A 262 3.49 19.87 8.56
N ALA A 263 3.96 19.02 7.64
CA ALA A 263 3.23 17.85 7.18
C ALA A 263 2.96 16.84 8.33
N ARG A 264 3.90 16.66 9.25
CA ARG A 264 3.68 15.83 10.47
C ARG A 264 2.60 16.40 11.38
N ALA A 265 2.50 17.73 11.48
CA ALA A 265 1.52 18.39 12.35
C ALA A 265 0.07 18.05 11.98
N LEU A 266 -0.17 17.66 10.73
CA LEU A 266 -1.49 17.27 10.23
C LEU A 266 -2.06 16.02 10.94
N ALA A 267 -1.21 15.18 11.55
CA ALA A 267 -1.65 14.03 12.35
C ALA A 267 -2.15 14.45 13.74
N SER A 268 -1.82 15.66 14.20
CA SER A 268 -2.10 16.10 15.57
C SER A 268 -3.53 16.59 15.75
N ASP A 269 -4.17 16.20 16.84
CA ASP A 269 -5.46 16.76 17.27
C ASP A 269 -5.38 18.22 17.72
N LYS A 270 -4.15 18.73 17.95
CA LYS A 270 -3.91 20.14 18.28
C LYS A 270 -4.15 21.07 17.09
N THR A 271 -4.35 20.54 15.88
CA THR A 271 -4.80 21.30 14.70
C THR A 271 -6.11 22.06 14.97
N ALA A 272 -6.94 21.59 15.91
CA ALA A 272 -8.15 22.29 16.36
C ALA A 272 -7.89 23.70 16.94
N LEU A 273 -6.66 24.02 17.34
CA LEU A 273 -6.29 25.36 17.83
C LEU A 273 -6.09 26.38 16.69
N ALA A 274 -6.04 25.94 15.43
CA ALA A 274 -5.86 26.79 14.26
C ALA A 274 -7.18 27.45 13.84
N VAL A 275 -7.63 28.43 14.62
CA VAL A 275 -8.96 29.07 14.52
C VAL A 275 -9.09 30.16 13.43
N THR A 276 -8.16 30.24 12.50
CA THR A 276 -8.17 31.19 11.38
C THR A 276 -8.05 30.47 10.05
N SER A 277 -8.41 31.12 8.94
CA SER A 277 -8.31 30.56 7.58
C SER A 277 -6.86 30.45 7.07
N SER A 278 -5.92 31.08 7.76
CA SER A 278 -4.48 31.01 7.50
C SER A 278 -3.74 31.04 8.83
N VAL A 279 -2.77 30.15 9.00
CA VAL A 279 -1.88 30.11 10.16
C VAL A 279 -0.42 29.99 9.70
N THR A 280 0.50 30.43 10.55
CA THR A 280 1.94 30.27 10.37
C THR A 280 2.50 29.38 11.46
N GLY A 281 3.56 28.63 11.18
CA GLY A 281 4.24 27.81 12.18
C GLY A 281 3.44 26.61 12.69
N LEU A 282 2.48 26.10 11.89
CA LEU A 282 1.84 24.82 12.16
C LEU A 282 2.88 23.71 11.97
N THR A 283 3.54 23.29 13.05
CA THR A 283 4.59 22.28 13.05
C THR A 283 4.42 21.33 14.22
N SER A 284 4.92 20.10 14.07
CA SER A 284 5.00 19.12 15.15
C SER A 284 6.34 18.39 15.14
N ALA A 285 6.84 18.13 16.35
CA ALA A 285 7.86 17.12 16.57
C ALA A 285 7.29 15.73 16.23
N LEU A 286 8.17 14.81 15.85
CA LEU A 286 7.80 13.41 15.72
C LEU A 286 7.43 12.86 17.12
N PRO A 287 6.31 12.16 17.28
CA PRO A 287 6.01 11.48 18.53
C PRO A 287 7.14 10.52 18.91
N ALA A 288 7.46 10.44 20.19
CA ALA A 288 8.49 9.52 20.69
C ALA A 288 8.17 8.08 20.27
N ALA A 289 9.21 7.32 19.94
CA ALA A 289 9.06 5.90 19.64
C ALA A 289 8.41 5.17 20.82
N PRO A 290 7.47 4.24 20.58
CA PRO A 290 6.91 3.44 21.64
C PRO A 290 7.98 2.65 22.40
N GLY A 291 7.75 2.47 23.70
CA GLY A 291 8.54 1.54 24.51
C GLY A 291 8.29 0.09 24.14
N LEU A 292 9.13 -0.81 24.68
CA LEU A 292 8.97 -2.25 24.52
C LEU A 292 7.93 -2.86 25.47
N THR A 293 7.29 -2.06 26.32
CA THR A 293 6.21 -2.50 27.20
C THR A 293 4.96 -1.71 26.89
N GLN A 294 3.89 -2.41 26.57
CA GLN A 294 2.59 -1.84 26.22
C GLN A 294 1.53 -2.43 27.15
N SER A 295 0.67 -1.61 27.74
CA SER A 295 -0.53 -2.11 28.44
C SER A 295 -1.62 -2.49 27.43
N LEU A 296 -2.62 -3.28 27.82
CA LEU A 296 -3.77 -3.54 26.94
C LEU A 296 -4.49 -2.24 26.56
N LYS A 297 -4.47 -1.25 27.45
CA LYS A 297 -4.97 0.10 27.18
C LYS A 297 -4.19 0.81 26.07
N ASP A 298 -2.85 0.72 26.09
CA ASP A 298 -2.00 1.32 25.05
C ASP A 298 -2.19 0.62 23.69
N LEU A 299 -2.57 -0.66 23.71
CA LEU A 299 -2.93 -1.44 22.52
C LEU A 299 -4.36 -1.16 22.02
N GLY A 300 -5.07 -0.20 22.62
CA GLY A 300 -6.41 0.25 22.20
C GLY A 300 -7.58 -0.40 22.94
N SER A 301 -7.33 -1.31 23.90
CA SER A 301 -8.39 -1.94 24.69
C SER A 301 -8.70 -1.14 25.96
N THR A 302 -9.72 -0.29 25.91
CA THR A 302 -10.09 0.57 27.06
C THR A 302 -10.90 -0.18 28.12
N THR A 303 -11.77 -1.11 27.71
CA THR A 303 -12.56 -1.97 28.59
C THR A 303 -12.59 -3.40 28.03
N LEU A 304 -12.28 -4.39 28.85
CA LEU A 304 -12.31 -5.79 28.44
C LEU A 304 -13.04 -6.62 29.49
N LYS A 305 -14.24 -7.06 29.12
CA LYS A 305 -15.17 -7.81 29.97
C LYS A 305 -15.76 -8.97 29.17
N LEU A 306 -15.75 -10.15 29.78
CA LEU A 306 -16.35 -11.37 29.26
C LEU A 306 -17.46 -11.77 30.21
N SER A 307 -18.65 -12.08 29.68
CA SER A 307 -19.79 -12.46 30.52
C SER A 307 -20.65 -13.55 29.88
N GLY A 308 -21.22 -14.42 30.70
CA GLY A 308 -22.13 -15.48 30.32
C GLY A 308 -21.57 -16.89 30.56
N TYR A 309 -22.40 -17.88 30.22
CA TYR A 309 -22.01 -19.30 30.15
C TYR A 309 -21.64 -19.69 28.71
N GLY A 310 -20.90 -20.78 28.53
CA GLY A 310 -20.33 -21.17 27.25
C GLY A 310 -18.90 -20.65 27.09
N THR A 311 -18.56 -20.15 25.90
CA THR A 311 -17.19 -19.72 25.58
C THR A 311 -17.07 -18.29 25.01
N PRO A 312 -17.47 -17.23 25.75
CA PRO A 312 -17.28 -15.86 25.28
C PRO A 312 -15.79 -15.52 25.10
N GLU A 313 -15.49 -14.75 24.04
CA GLU A 313 -14.13 -14.38 23.64
C GLU A 313 -14.00 -12.86 23.43
N SER A 314 -12.80 -12.34 23.68
CA SER A 314 -12.39 -10.99 23.34
C SER A 314 -11.04 -11.02 22.64
N TYR A 315 -10.83 -10.09 21.72
CA TYR A 315 -9.63 -10.00 20.90
C TYR A 315 -8.97 -8.63 21.09
N VAL A 316 -7.64 -8.63 21.20
CA VAL A 316 -6.80 -7.44 21.19
C VAL A 316 -5.80 -7.58 20.06
N GLY A 317 -5.81 -6.64 19.13
CA GLY A 317 -4.83 -6.57 18.04
C GLY A 317 -3.47 -6.13 18.57
N VAL A 318 -2.42 -6.87 18.20
CA VAL A 318 -1.04 -6.57 18.60
C VAL A 318 -0.13 -6.57 17.39
N THR A 319 0.40 -5.39 17.04
CA THR A 319 1.31 -5.22 15.91
C THR A 319 2.72 -4.94 16.41
N GLN A 320 3.75 -5.40 15.69
CA GLN A 320 5.13 -5.15 16.11
C GLN A 320 5.49 -3.65 16.09
N SER A 321 4.82 -2.87 15.23
CA SER A 321 5.00 -1.41 15.17
C SER A 321 4.61 -0.70 16.48
N GLN A 322 3.71 -1.27 17.30
CA GLN A 322 3.39 -0.77 18.64
C GLN A 322 4.57 -0.86 19.63
N PHE A 323 5.60 -1.65 19.30
CA PHE A 323 6.85 -1.73 20.07
C PHE A 323 8.00 -0.94 19.40
N GLY A 324 7.67 -0.10 18.41
CA GLY A 324 8.63 0.74 17.69
C GLY A 324 9.53 -0.01 16.70
N GLY A 325 9.17 -1.23 16.29
CA GLY A 325 9.85 -2.00 15.24
C GLY A 325 9.89 -3.52 15.52
N PRO A 326 10.79 -4.29 14.89
CA PRO A 326 10.73 -5.75 14.96
C PRO A 326 11.01 -6.29 16.37
N VAL A 327 10.28 -7.34 16.76
CA VAL A 327 10.45 -8.03 18.05
C VAL A 327 10.70 -9.53 17.88
N SER A 328 11.51 -10.11 18.78
CA SER A 328 11.91 -11.52 18.78
C SER A 328 11.16 -12.37 19.81
N SER A 329 10.66 -11.76 20.89
CA SER A 329 9.81 -12.40 21.90
C SER A 329 8.85 -11.39 22.52
N VAL A 330 7.74 -11.89 23.07
CA VAL A 330 6.75 -11.11 23.83
C VAL A 330 6.35 -11.91 25.07
N LYS A 331 6.37 -11.28 26.22
CA LYS A 331 5.83 -11.80 27.48
C LYS A 331 4.50 -11.14 27.78
N VAL A 332 3.45 -11.94 27.97
CA VAL A 332 2.10 -11.51 28.28
C VAL A 332 1.87 -11.65 29.78
N GLN A 333 1.45 -10.57 30.44
CA GLN A 333 0.96 -10.58 31.81
C GLN A 333 -0.46 -9.99 31.83
N LEU A 334 -1.46 -10.83 32.12
CA LEU A 334 -2.85 -10.40 32.26
C LEU A 334 -3.27 -10.44 33.72
N LYS A 335 -3.98 -9.41 34.15
CA LYS A 335 -4.56 -9.28 35.49
C LYS A 335 -6.04 -8.96 35.34
N GLY A 336 -6.84 -9.49 36.26
CA GLY A 336 -8.26 -9.20 36.26
C GLY A 336 -8.96 -9.74 37.49
N THR A 337 -10.28 -9.56 37.48
CA THR A 337 -11.19 -10.03 38.52
C THR A 337 -12.32 -10.83 37.89
N HIS A 338 -12.99 -11.65 38.70
CA HIS A 338 -14.14 -12.42 38.27
C HIS A 338 -15.18 -12.54 39.37
N THR A 339 -16.42 -12.78 38.98
CA THR A 339 -17.51 -13.12 39.90
C THR A 339 -17.24 -14.47 40.60
N ALA A 340 -17.74 -14.63 41.82
CA ALA A 340 -17.60 -15.88 42.57
C ALA A 340 -18.20 -17.07 41.81
N VAL A 341 -17.41 -18.12 41.58
CA VAL A 341 -17.85 -19.33 40.87
C VAL A 341 -18.80 -20.14 41.76
N PRO A 342 -20.05 -20.39 41.34
CA PRO A 342 -21.02 -21.14 42.13
C PRO A 342 -20.56 -22.58 42.39
N ASP A 343 -21.05 -23.16 43.49
CA ASP A 343 -20.81 -24.58 43.79
C ASP A 343 -21.28 -25.48 42.64
N ASN A 344 -20.44 -26.44 42.25
CA ASN A 344 -20.64 -27.35 41.11
C ASN A 344 -20.70 -26.68 39.71
N ALA A 345 -20.33 -25.40 39.59
CA ALA A 345 -20.01 -24.77 38.31
C ALA A 345 -18.51 -24.90 38.00
N GLN A 346 -18.14 -24.72 36.74
CA GLN A 346 -16.74 -24.67 36.31
C GLN A 346 -16.49 -23.40 35.51
N ALA A 347 -15.38 -22.72 35.75
CA ALA A 347 -14.96 -21.55 34.99
C ALA A 347 -13.45 -21.59 34.75
N GLN A 348 -13.03 -21.26 33.54
CA GLN A 348 -11.65 -21.25 33.11
C GLN A 348 -11.40 -20.05 32.19
N ILE A 349 -10.25 -19.41 32.34
CA ILE A 349 -9.76 -18.42 31.38
C ILE A 349 -8.60 -19.02 30.57
N SER A 350 -8.66 -18.85 29.26
CA SER A 350 -7.63 -19.28 28.32
C SER A 350 -7.15 -18.11 27.50
N VAL A 351 -5.83 -18.02 27.30
CA VAL A 351 -5.16 -16.96 26.55
C VAL A 351 -4.50 -17.57 25.33
N PHE A 352 -4.80 -17.02 24.16
CA PHE A 352 -4.28 -17.46 22.88
C PHE A 352 -3.53 -16.33 22.17
N TRP A 353 -2.53 -16.71 21.38
CA TRP A 353 -1.81 -15.84 20.48
C TRP A 353 -1.87 -16.42 19.07
N ASN A 354 -2.50 -15.74 18.11
CA ASN A 354 -2.68 -16.25 16.75
C ASN A 354 -3.22 -17.71 16.75
N ASP A 355 -4.23 -17.98 17.58
CA ASP A 355 -4.82 -19.30 17.83
C ASP A 355 -3.98 -20.31 18.61
N TYR A 356 -2.71 -20.03 18.90
CA TYR A 356 -1.88 -20.85 19.77
C TYR A 356 -2.22 -20.63 21.25
N LEU A 357 -2.60 -21.68 21.98
CA LEU A 357 -2.89 -21.60 23.42
C LEU A 357 -1.59 -21.32 24.19
N LEU A 358 -1.48 -20.12 24.76
CA LEU A 358 -0.34 -19.73 25.60
C LEU A 358 -0.48 -20.26 27.02
N SER A 359 -1.67 -20.09 27.61
CA SER A 359 -1.94 -20.46 28.99
C SER A 359 -3.43 -20.65 29.23
N SER A 360 -3.77 -21.49 30.21
CA SER A 360 -5.13 -21.71 30.68
C SER A 360 -5.14 -21.85 32.19
N LYS A 361 -6.11 -21.22 32.85
CA LYS A 361 -6.21 -21.18 34.31
C LYS A 361 -7.66 -21.31 34.76
N ASN A 362 -7.91 -22.20 35.69
CA ASN A 362 -9.22 -22.30 36.34
C ASN A 362 -9.45 -21.08 37.24
N LEU A 363 -10.69 -20.62 37.33
CA LEU A 363 -11.09 -19.48 38.14
C LEU A 363 -11.63 -19.96 39.50
N ASP A 364 -10.91 -20.86 40.16
CA ASP A 364 -11.25 -21.43 41.45
C ASP A 364 -10.60 -20.67 42.62
N GLY A 365 -11.42 -20.14 43.53
CA GLY A 365 -11.00 -19.46 44.75
C GLY A 365 -10.62 -17.98 44.55
N GLY A 366 -11.10 -17.12 45.47
CA GLY A 366 -10.90 -15.67 45.40
C GLY A 366 -11.75 -14.98 44.33
N ASP A 367 -11.43 -13.72 44.06
CA ASP A 367 -12.11 -12.83 43.10
C ASP A 367 -11.13 -12.22 42.07
N ALA A 368 -9.86 -12.61 42.09
CA ALA A 368 -8.79 -12.05 41.27
C ALA A 368 -7.92 -13.14 40.63
N PHE A 369 -7.38 -12.84 39.44
CA PHE A 369 -6.47 -13.74 38.74
C PHE A 369 -5.32 -12.98 38.07
N THR A 370 -4.22 -13.70 37.92
CA THR A 370 -3.08 -13.33 37.07
C THR A 370 -2.75 -14.50 36.14
N VAL A 371 -2.43 -14.18 34.89
CA VAL A 371 -1.87 -15.09 33.89
C VAL A 371 -0.57 -14.50 33.38
N ASP A 372 0.50 -15.28 33.44
CA ASP A 372 1.79 -14.97 32.85
C ASP A 372 2.13 -16.02 31.79
N ALA A 373 2.51 -15.60 30.58
CA ALA A 373 2.88 -16.51 29.51
C ALA A 373 3.89 -15.87 28.55
N ASP A 374 4.76 -16.69 27.95
CA ASP A 374 5.70 -16.27 26.93
C ASP A 374 5.21 -16.69 25.54
N VAL A 375 5.30 -15.80 24.57
CA VAL A 375 4.95 -16.07 23.17
C VAL A 375 6.17 -16.68 22.48
N PRO A 376 6.07 -17.91 21.95
CA PRO A 376 7.15 -18.51 21.19
C PRO A 376 7.47 -17.69 19.93
N ALA A 377 8.76 -17.51 19.61
CA ALA A 377 9.18 -16.69 18.46
C ALA A 377 8.56 -17.13 17.13
N GLY A 378 8.33 -18.44 16.93
CA GLY A 378 7.69 -18.98 15.73
C GLY A 378 6.21 -18.63 15.58
N GLN A 379 5.56 -18.12 16.63
CA GLN A 379 4.17 -17.66 16.61
C GLN A 379 4.06 -16.13 16.39
N LEU A 380 5.19 -15.41 16.40
CA LEU A 380 5.22 -13.96 16.20
C LEU A 380 5.17 -13.59 14.72
N GLN A 381 4.13 -12.87 14.36
CA GLN A 381 3.89 -12.27 13.06
C GLN A 381 3.95 -10.74 13.17
N ALA A 382 3.82 -10.03 12.04
CA ALA A 382 3.78 -8.57 12.01
C ALA A 382 2.54 -8.02 12.71
N LYS A 383 1.39 -8.62 12.41
CA LYS A 383 0.09 -8.42 13.05
C LYS A 383 -0.28 -9.70 13.79
N ASN A 384 -0.69 -9.57 15.04
CA ASN A 384 -1.03 -10.69 15.90
C ASN A 384 -2.36 -10.41 16.58
N GLY A 385 -3.03 -11.47 17.00
CA GLY A 385 -4.23 -11.41 17.83
C GLY A 385 -3.98 -12.06 19.18
N LEU A 386 -4.12 -11.27 20.25
CA LEU A 386 -4.24 -11.79 21.60
C LEU A 386 -5.73 -12.07 21.86
N ARG A 387 -6.10 -13.35 21.98
CA ARG A 387 -7.47 -13.76 22.28
C ARG A 387 -7.57 -14.22 23.71
N ILE A 388 -8.55 -13.67 24.43
CA ILE A 388 -8.90 -14.07 25.79
C ILE A 388 -10.26 -14.76 25.72
N ARG A 389 -10.34 -15.98 26.22
CA ARG A 389 -11.56 -16.78 26.25
C ARG A 389 -11.92 -17.15 27.67
N LEU A 390 -13.16 -16.89 28.05
CA LEU A 390 -13.77 -17.46 29.25
C LEU A 390 -14.53 -18.72 28.82
N ALA A 391 -14.28 -19.85 29.47
CA ALA A 391 -15.10 -21.04 29.37
C ALA A 391 -15.83 -21.23 30.70
N ALA A 392 -17.16 -21.13 30.70
CA ALA A 392 -17.98 -21.22 31.90
C ALA A 392 -19.12 -22.23 31.71
N LEU A 393 -19.21 -23.20 32.63
CA LEU A 393 -20.25 -24.22 32.68
C LEU A 393 -21.07 -24.05 33.96
N PRO A 394 -22.38 -23.80 33.87
CA PRO A 394 -23.24 -23.67 35.04
C PRO A 394 -23.45 -25.03 35.72
N ALA A 395 -23.85 -25.01 36.99
CA ALA A 395 -24.30 -26.20 37.69
C ALA A 395 -25.49 -26.84 36.92
N GLY A 396 -25.36 -28.10 36.55
CA GLY A 396 -26.36 -28.83 35.75
C GLY A 396 -26.16 -28.80 34.23
N GLY A 397 -25.21 -28.02 33.70
CA GLY A 397 -24.81 -28.05 32.29
C GLY A 397 -25.72 -27.32 31.31
N ASP A 398 -26.80 -26.70 31.78
CA ASP A 398 -27.71 -25.89 30.97
C ASP A 398 -27.17 -24.47 30.78
N CYS A 399 -26.62 -24.18 29.60
CA CYS A 399 -26.05 -22.88 29.25
C CYS A 399 -27.09 -21.76 29.07
N THR A 400 -28.40 -22.05 29.12
CA THR A 400 -29.42 -20.99 29.30
C THR A 400 -29.38 -20.37 30.69
N GLY A 401 -28.66 -21.01 31.63
CA GLY A 401 -28.52 -20.61 33.02
C GLY A 401 -29.74 -21.04 33.84
N PRO A 402 -29.57 -21.58 35.06
CA PRO A 402 -30.71 -21.83 35.93
C PRO A 402 -31.43 -20.51 36.24
N ALA A 403 -32.77 -20.52 36.24
CA ALA A 403 -33.55 -19.34 36.61
C ALA A 403 -33.10 -18.82 37.99
N GLY A 404 -32.65 -17.57 38.06
CA GLY A 404 -32.20 -16.93 39.30
C GLY A 404 -30.69 -17.03 39.60
N VAL A 405 -29.86 -17.55 38.70
CA VAL A 405 -28.39 -17.55 38.85
C VAL A 405 -27.77 -16.41 38.03
N MET A 406 -26.87 -15.65 38.66
CA MET A 406 -26.14 -14.57 37.99
C MET A 406 -25.11 -15.16 37.00
N PRO A 407 -24.95 -14.58 35.79
CA PRO A 407 -23.98 -15.05 34.82
C PRO A 407 -22.54 -14.91 35.34
N MET A 408 -21.65 -15.77 34.85
CA MET A 408 -20.22 -15.60 35.08
C MET A 408 -19.70 -14.37 34.37
N GLU A 409 -18.85 -13.62 35.06
CA GLU A 409 -18.22 -12.42 34.54
C GLU A 409 -16.74 -12.38 34.90
N VAL A 410 -15.93 -11.97 33.93
CA VAL A 410 -14.51 -11.70 34.06
C VAL A 410 -14.23 -10.30 33.52
N THR A 411 -13.54 -9.48 34.31
CA THR A 411 -13.10 -8.14 33.93
C THR A 411 -11.58 -8.07 33.99
N LEU A 412 -10.93 -7.65 32.90
CA LEU A 412 -9.48 -7.47 32.84
C LEU A 412 -9.10 -6.04 33.23
N ASP A 413 -8.04 -5.90 34.01
CA ASP A 413 -7.39 -4.61 34.28
C ASP A 413 -6.53 -4.26 33.06
N THR A 414 -7.07 -3.41 32.17
CA THR A 414 -6.42 -3.07 30.90
C THR A 414 -5.17 -2.20 31.08
N ALA A 415 -5.08 -1.45 32.19
CA ALA A 415 -3.90 -0.63 32.50
C ALA A 415 -2.81 -1.43 33.22
N GLY A 416 -3.20 -2.38 34.09
CA GLY A 416 -2.26 -3.23 34.84
C GLY A 416 -1.84 -4.52 34.13
N SER A 417 -2.51 -4.89 33.03
CA SER A 417 -2.13 -5.98 32.13
C SER A 417 -1.19 -5.48 31.04
N THR A 418 -0.06 -6.15 30.84
CA THR A 418 1.05 -5.67 30.01
C THR A 418 1.61 -6.74 29.08
N LEU A 419 2.09 -6.30 27.92
CA LEU A 419 2.91 -7.07 27.00
C LEU A 419 4.32 -6.46 26.98
N ALA A 420 5.33 -7.25 27.30
CA ALA A 420 6.73 -6.84 27.30
C ALA A 420 7.48 -7.57 26.17
N ALA A 421 7.98 -6.82 25.20
CA ALA A 421 8.68 -7.34 24.04
C ALA A 421 10.20 -7.21 24.14
N VAL A 422 10.91 -8.00 23.35
CA VAL A 422 12.37 -7.89 23.15
C VAL A 422 12.63 -7.58 21.68
N ARG A 423 13.53 -6.62 21.41
CA ARG A 423 13.94 -6.27 20.04
C ARG A 423 14.51 -7.49 19.30
N GLY A 424 14.29 -7.53 17.99
CA GLY A 424 14.88 -8.52 17.08
C GLY A 424 13.91 -8.96 15.99
N GLY A 425 14.35 -9.70 14.98
CA GLY A 425 13.47 -10.19 13.91
C GLY A 425 12.96 -11.60 14.18
N SER A 426 11.65 -11.80 14.36
CA SER A 426 11.03 -13.13 14.38
C SER A 426 10.52 -13.60 13.02
N THR A 427 10.25 -12.66 12.11
CA THR A 427 9.65 -12.92 10.79
C THR A 427 10.73 -13.16 9.73
N LYS A 428 10.48 -14.11 8.82
CA LYS A 428 11.33 -14.33 7.63
C LYS A 428 11.38 -13.06 6.77
N ALA A 429 12.45 -12.89 6.00
CA ALA A 429 12.58 -11.78 5.06
C ALA A 429 11.45 -11.80 4.03
N GLY A 430 10.88 -10.63 3.72
CA GLY A 430 9.76 -10.47 2.79
C GLY A 430 8.83 -9.33 3.18
N PHE A 431 7.68 -9.23 2.51
CA PHE A 431 6.75 -8.11 2.71
C PHE A 431 6.16 -8.07 4.12
N ALA A 432 5.97 -9.23 4.75
CA ALA A 432 5.48 -9.32 6.12
C ALA A 432 6.39 -8.64 7.16
N ARG A 433 7.63 -8.24 6.83
CA ARG A 433 8.47 -7.43 7.74
C ARG A 433 8.11 -5.95 7.79
N PHE A 434 7.26 -5.48 6.89
CA PHE A 434 6.87 -4.08 6.81
C PHE A 434 5.47 -3.86 7.40
N PRO A 435 5.22 -2.68 8.02
CA PRO A 435 6.10 -1.52 8.13
C PRO A 435 7.15 -1.59 9.26
N GLN A 436 7.09 -2.58 10.16
CA GLN A 436 7.88 -2.57 11.39
C GLN A 436 9.40 -2.51 11.16
N ALA A 437 9.91 -3.03 10.05
CA ALA A 437 11.32 -2.94 9.69
C ALA A 437 11.85 -1.50 9.53
N PHE A 438 10.98 -0.52 9.27
CA PHE A 438 11.34 0.91 9.22
C PHE A 438 11.30 1.57 10.60
N GLY A 439 10.62 0.97 11.58
CA GLY A 439 10.26 1.68 12.81
C GLY A 439 9.39 2.90 12.48
N GLN A 440 9.83 4.09 12.90
CA GLN A 440 9.16 5.37 12.57
C GLN A 440 9.81 6.11 11.39
N SER A 441 11.01 5.74 10.95
CA SER A 441 11.74 6.50 9.93
C SER A 441 11.73 5.72 8.62
N VAL A 442 11.25 6.34 7.56
CA VAL A 442 11.19 5.76 6.21
C VAL A 442 12.10 6.57 5.28
N PRO A 443 13.38 6.19 5.16
CA PRO A 443 14.27 6.71 4.13
C PRO A 443 13.76 6.30 2.75
N VAL A 444 13.58 7.25 1.85
CA VAL A 444 13.13 7.03 0.47
C VAL A 444 14.20 7.51 -0.50
N ALA A 445 14.57 6.67 -1.47
CA ALA A 445 15.43 7.04 -2.59
C ALA A 445 14.70 6.87 -3.92
N PHE A 446 14.94 7.79 -4.85
CA PHE A 446 14.43 7.69 -6.22
C PHE A 446 15.48 7.12 -7.15
N GLY A 447 15.07 6.16 -7.99
CA GLY A 447 15.96 5.44 -8.91
C GLY A 447 16.07 6.05 -10.30
N ASP A 448 15.04 6.78 -10.76
CA ASP A 448 15.02 7.46 -12.04
C ASP A 448 14.72 8.97 -11.89
N GLY A 449 14.75 9.70 -13.00
CA GLY A 449 14.51 11.15 -13.04
C GLY A 449 13.04 11.58 -13.02
N ASN A 450 12.07 10.66 -12.87
CA ASN A 450 10.64 11.01 -12.87
C ASN A 450 10.15 11.29 -11.44
N ALA A 451 10.52 12.45 -10.91
CA ALA A 451 10.23 12.83 -9.53
C ALA A 451 8.73 12.84 -9.20
N GLN A 452 7.85 13.28 -10.12
CA GLN A 452 6.41 13.29 -9.89
C GLN A 452 5.87 11.86 -9.74
N ALA A 453 6.15 10.96 -10.70
CA ALA A 453 5.67 9.58 -10.61
C ALA A 453 6.24 8.84 -9.39
N ASN A 454 7.52 9.04 -9.08
CA ASN A 454 8.14 8.43 -7.90
C ASN A 454 7.53 8.95 -6.60
N THR A 455 7.14 10.23 -6.54
CA THR A 455 6.44 10.78 -5.38
C THR A 455 5.05 10.20 -5.23
N VAL A 456 4.27 10.07 -6.33
CA VAL A 456 2.94 9.46 -6.31
C VAL A 456 3.01 8.00 -5.83
N ASN A 457 3.94 7.21 -6.38
CA ASN A 457 4.13 5.81 -6.04
C ASN A 457 4.65 5.63 -4.60
N GLY A 458 5.65 6.41 -4.21
CA GLY A 458 6.19 6.41 -2.86
C GLY A 458 5.15 6.78 -1.82
N ALA A 459 4.37 7.84 -2.05
CA ALA A 459 3.30 8.25 -1.14
C ALA A 459 2.16 7.22 -1.06
N SER A 460 1.82 6.58 -2.17
CA SER A 460 0.82 5.48 -2.18
C SER A 460 1.28 4.28 -1.36
N LEU A 461 2.55 3.90 -1.46
CA LEU A 461 3.14 2.85 -0.62
C LEU A 461 3.19 3.26 0.86
N VAL A 462 3.57 4.51 1.15
CA VAL A 462 3.60 5.06 2.52
C VAL A 462 2.20 5.11 3.13
N ALA A 463 1.16 5.48 2.37
CA ALA A 463 -0.23 5.38 2.82
C ALA A 463 -0.58 3.96 3.27
N SER A 464 -0.21 2.95 2.46
CA SER A 464 -0.46 1.55 2.78
C SER A 464 0.32 1.10 4.01
N LEU A 465 1.61 1.44 4.10
CA LEU A 465 2.47 1.14 5.26
C LEU A 465 1.94 1.77 6.55
N GLN A 466 1.47 3.01 6.48
CA GLN A 466 0.94 3.73 7.64
C GLN A 466 -0.34 3.09 8.18
N ARG A 467 -1.23 2.56 7.33
CA ARG A 467 -2.43 1.85 7.79
C ARG A 467 -2.10 0.61 8.64
N ASP A 468 -0.92 0.03 8.42
CA ASP A 468 -0.42 -1.13 9.16
C ASP A 468 0.55 -0.75 10.30
N SER A 469 0.81 0.55 10.49
CA SER A 469 1.68 1.07 11.54
C SER A 469 0.87 1.74 12.64
N ALA A 470 1.11 1.36 13.88
CA ALA A 470 0.55 2.07 15.03
C ALA A 470 1.25 3.41 15.33
N THR A 471 2.40 3.65 14.72
CA THR A 471 3.18 4.89 14.91
C THR A 471 3.19 5.73 13.65
N LEU A 472 3.27 7.04 13.81
CA LEU A 472 3.43 7.95 12.67
C LEU A 472 4.75 7.63 11.96
N LEU A 473 4.66 7.25 10.70
CA LEU A 473 5.79 7.09 9.81
C LEU A 473 6.25 8.48 9.34
N ASP A 474 7.55 8.69 9.41
CA ASP A 474 8.21 9.92 9.02
C ASP A 474 9.09 9.68 7.81
N THR A 475 8.80 10.35 6.70
CA THR A 475 9.47 10.08 5.43
C THR A 475 10.51 11.14 5.11
N ARG A 476 11.67 10.70 4.63
CA ARG A 476 12.71 11.61 4.12
C ARG A 476 13.17 11.14 2.76
N VAL A 477 13.43 12.08 1.86
CA VAL A 477 14.01 11.77 0.55
C VAL A 477 15.52 11.96 0.63
N LEU A 478 16.27 10.95 0.22
CA LEU A 478 17.73 10.96 0.17
C LEU A 478 18.23 10.45 -1.17
N GLY A 479 19.47 10.79 -1.51
CA GLY A 479 20.13 10.25 -2.69
C GLY A 479 20.35 8.74 -2.58
N LEU A 480 20.29 8.05 -3.71
CA LEU A 480 20.46 6.59 -3.77
C LEU A 480 21.80 6.13 -3.19
N ASP A 481 22.88 6.88 -3.41
CA ASP A 481 24.21 6.59 -2.81
C ASP A 481 24.20 6.67 -1.29
N ALA A 482 23.52 7.67 -0.74
CA ALA A 482 23.39 7.83 0.70
C ALA A 482 22.63 6.64 1.31
N LEU A 483 21.56 6.18 0.65
CA LEU A 483 20.80 5.01 1.12
C LEU A 483 21.65 3.74 1.04
N ALA A 484 22.27 3.50 -0.12
CA ALA A 484 23.07 2.30 -0.38
C ALA A 484 24.24 2.15 0.62
N GLY A 485 24.86 3.28 0.99
CA GLY A 485 25.95 3.34 1.97
C GLY A 485 25.53 3.39 3.44
N SER A 486 24.23 3.54 3.74
CA SER A 486 23.72 3.59 5.13
C SER A 486 23.49 2.20 5.72
N SER A 487 23.28 2.09 7.03
CA SER A 487 22.79 0.85 7.67
C SER A 487 21.27 0.82 7.82
N GLU A 488 20.54 1.73 7.17
CA GLU A 488 19.12 1.93 7.40
C GLU A 488 18.28 1.07 6.45
N SER A 489 17.19 0.52 6.96
CA SER A 489 16.11 -0.01 6.13
C SER A 489 15.48 1.13 5.33
N GLY A 490 15.13 0.91 4.08
CA GLY A 490 14.61 1.99 3.22
C GLY A 490 13.74 1.53 2.06
N LEU A 491 13.07 2.51 1.46
CA LEU A 491 12.21 2.38 0.29
C LEU A 491 12.93 2.98 -0.93
N VAL A 492 12.94 2.25 -2.04
CA VAL A 492 13.44 2.70 -3.33
C VAL A 492 12.29 2.69 -4.33
N VAL A 493 12.08 3.81 -5.02
CA VAL A 493 10.97 3.98 -5.98
C VAL A 493 11.54 4.41 -7.33
N GLY A 494 11.00 3.90 -8.44
CA GLY A 494 11.56 4.19 -9.76
C GLY A 494 12.88 3.45 -10.02
N ALA A 495 13.08 2.28 -9.40
CA ALA A 495 14.33 1.55 -9.56
C ALA A 495 14.52 1.07 -11.00
N THR A 496 15.67 1.40 -11.59
CA THR A 496 16.15 0.87 -12.87
C THR A 496 16.98 -0.39 -12.68
N ALA A 497 17.42 -1.02 -13.78
CA ALA A 497 18.34 -2.15 -13.77
C ALA A 497 19.64 -1.85 -13.02
N GLU A 498 20.20 -0.66 -13.23
CA GLU A 498 21.43 -0.20 -12.58
C GLU A 498 21.23 -0.05 -11.07
N VAL A 499 20.08 0.49 -10.66
CA VAL A 499 19.70 0.65 -9.24
C VAL A 499 19.54 -0.70 -8.56
N ALA A 500 18.81 -1.63 -9.19
CA ALA A 500 18.64 -2.99 -8.68
C ALA A 500 19.99 -3.71 -8.52
N ASN A 501 20.88 -3.60 -9.51
CA ASN A 501 22.23 -4.18 -9.45
C ASN A 501 23.08 -3.54 -8.33
N LYS A 502 23.04 -2.21 -8.18
CA LYS A 502 23.76 -1.47 -7.15
C LYS A 502 23.35 -1.90 -5.74
N LEU A 503 22.06 -2.14 -5.54
CA LEU A 503 21.50 -2.61 -4.28
C LEU A 503 21.58 -4.14 -4.12
N SER A 504 22.15 -4.84 -5.11
CA SER A 504 22.21 -6.31 -5.13
C SER A 504 20.83 -6.95 -4.90
N ALA A 505 19.79 -6.36 -5.50
CA ALA A 505 18.43 -6.87 -5.43
C ALA A 505 18.38 -8.31 -6.01
N PRO A 506 17.64 -9.23 -5.38
CA PRO A 506 17.58 -10.61 -5.86
C PRO A 506 17.06 -10.72 -7.29
N LEU A 507 16.04 -9.94 -7.67
CA LEU A 507 15.57 -9.87 -9.05
C LEU A 507 16.34 -8.80 -9.85
N ARG A 508 16.90 -9.20 -10.98
CA ARG A 508 17.47 -8.27 -11.96
C ARG A 508 16.39 -7.75 -12.89
N LEU A 509 16.31 -6.44 -13.06
CA LEU A 509 15.37 -5.80 -13.98
C LEU A 509 15.96 -5.79 -15.41
N ALA A 510 15.81 -6.89 -16.14
CA ALA A 510 16.31 -7.04 -17.52
C ALA A 510 15.34 -7.90 -18.36
N GLU A 511 15.53 -7.92 -19.69
CA GLU A 511 14.86 -8.90 -20.55
C GLU A 511 15.26 -10.31 -20.10
N PHE A 512 14.29 -11.23 -19.99
CA PHE A 512 14.57 -12.62 -19.65
C PHE A 512 13.84 -13.61 -20.57
N ARG A 513 14.54 -14.67 -20.95
CA ARG A 513 14.00 -15.86 -21.62
C ARG A 513 14.29 -17.08 -20.76
N THR A 514 13.40 -18.05 -20.73
CA THR A 514 13.62 -19.33 -20.04
C THR A 514 14.44 -20.28 -20.91
N ILE A 515 15.61 -20.69 -20.43
CA ILE A 515 16.26 -21.92 -20.89
C ILE A 515 15.53 -23.11 -20.21
N SER A 516 15.22 -24.17 -20.95
CA SER A 516 14.48 -25.36 -20.50
C SER A 516 15.24 -26.64 -20.92
N PRO A 517 15.07 -27.85 -20.34
CA PRO A 517 14.61 -28.26 -18.99
C PRO A 517 15.40 -29.44 -18.35
N SER A 518 15.53 -29.44 -17.03
CA SER A 518 15.46 -30.71 -16.26
C SER A 518 14.92 -30.52 -14.83
N ASP A 519 15.08 -29.33 -14.22
CA ASP A 519 14.80 -29.18 -12.78
C ASP A 519 14.00 -27.91 -12.38
N VAL A 520 13.22 -27.31 -13.28
CA VAL A 520 12.37 -26.15 -12.93
C VAL A 520 10.94 -26.35 -13.42
N GLU A 521 9.98 -26.38 -12.49
CA GLU A 521 8.55 -26.66 -12.74
C GLU A 521 7.79 -25.47 -13.36
N TYR A 522 8.34 -24.25 -13.28
CA TYR A 522 7.75 -23.07 -13.91
C TYR A 522 8.79 -22.00 -14.22
N GLY A 523 8.86 -21.57 -15.48
CA GLY A 523 9.62 -20.41 -15.90
C GLY A 523 8.79 -19.64 -16.93
N VAL A 524 8.64 -18.33 -16.75
CA VAL A 524 8.12 -17.45 -17.80
C VAL A 524 9.32 -16.72 -18.39
N GLY A 525 9.47 -16.69 -19.70
CA GLY A 525 10.35 -15.74 -20.37
C GLY A 525 9.48 -14.65 -20.97
N THR A 526 9.75 -13.38 -20.68
CA THR A 526 8.92 -12.29 -21.16
C THR A 526 9.82 -11.24 -21.81
N THR A 527 9.54 -10.97 -23.08
CA THR A 527 10.01 -9.77 -23.80
C THR A 527 9.11 -8.57 -23.55
N ALA A 528 8.05 -8.74 -22.75
CA ALA A 528 7.08 -7.71 -22.41
C ALA A 528 7.58 -6.90 -21.21
N PRO A 529 7.24 -5.60 -21.12
CA PRO A 529 7.56 -4.82 -19.94
C PRO A 529 6.88 -5.42 -18.70
N PHE A 530 7.51 -5.30 -17.54
CA PHE A 530 6.98 -5.80 -16.27
C PHE A 530 7.35 -4.85 -15.13
N GLY A 531 6.44 -4.73 -14.16
CA GLY A 531 6.66 -4.02 -12.90
C GLY A 531 7.03 -5.00 -11.79
N VAL A 532 7.85 -4.54 -10.85
CA VAL A 532 8.31 -5.30 -9.69
C VAL A 532 8.19 -4.47 -8.43
N LEU A 533 7.60 -5.05 -7.40
CA LEU A 533 7.82 -4.66 -6.01
C LEU A 533 8.53 -5.82 -5.33
N GLU A 534 9.67 -5.57 -4.67
CA GLU A 534 10.49 -6.60 -4.04
C GLU A 534 10.91 -6.17 -2.63
N ALA A 535 10.80 -7.10 -1.67
CA ALA A 535 11.28 -6.95 -0.30
C ALA A 535 12.47 -7.87 -0.07
N PHE A 536 13.61 -7.33 0.37
CA PHE A 536 14.81 -8.15 0.58
C PHE A 536 15.70 -7.61 1.69
N GLU A 537 16.54 -8.48 2.23
CA GLU A 537 17.52 -8.12 3.26
C GLU A 537 18.90 -7.92 2.62
N GLN A 538 19.57 -6.83 2.97
CA GLN A 538 20.95 -6.55 2.55
C GLN A 538 21.78 -6.07 3.73
N GLY A 539 22.77 -6.86 4.16
CA GLY A 539 23.66 -6.47 5.25
C GLY A 539 22.93 -6.22 6.58
N GLY A 540 21.84 -6.96 6.85
CA GLY A 540 21.05 -6.84 8.08
C GLY A 540 20.01 -5.72 8.09
N ARG A 541 19.82 -5.00 6.97
CA ARG A 541 18.75 -4.02 6.79
C ARG A 541 17.69 -4.55 5.81
N ASP A 542 16.45 -4.13 5.96
CA ASP A 542 15.36 -4.52 5.06
C ASP A 542 15.12 -3.40 4.03
N LEU A 543 15.12 -3.77 2.74
CA LEU A 543 14.87 -2.85 1.64
C LEU A 543 13.56 -3.24 0.93
N LEU A 544 12.79 -2.22 0.58
CA LEU A 544 11.63 -2.32 -0.30
C LEU A 544 11.96 -1.60 -1.61
N LEU A 545 11.87 -2.29 -2.75
CA LEU A 545 12.23 -1.75 -4.05
C LEU A 545 11.03 -1.86 -5.00
N LEU A 546 10.54 -0.70 -5.47
CA LEU A 546 9.60 -0.59 -6.57
C LEU A 546 10.35 -0.18 -7.83
N GLY A 547 10.28 -1.01 -8.86
CA GLY A 547 10.91 -0.77 -10.15
C GLY A 547 10.12 -1.38 -11.29
N ALA A 548 10.62 -1.20 -12.49
CA ALA A 548 10.08 -1.86 -13.67
C ALA A 548 11.19 -2.04 -14.71
N TRP A 549 10.98 -3.02 -15.57
CA TRP A 549 11.74 -3.15 -16.80
C TRP A 549 10.81 -2.95 -17.99
N ALA A 550 11.29 -2.21 -19.00
CA ALA A 550 10.63 -2.05 -20.27
C ALA A 550 11.68 -2.01 -21.39
N PRO A 551 11.31 -2.38 -22.63
CA PRO A 551 12.16 -2.15 -23.80
C PRO A 551 12.57 -0.68 -23.91
N GLU A 552 13.75 -0.45 -24.50
CA GLU A 552 14.34 0.89 -24.63
C GLU A 552 13.36 1.85 -25.32
N GLY A 553 13.10 3.01 -24.71
CA GLY A 553 12.18 4.03 -25.20
C GLY A 553 10.74 4.00 -24.64
N ASP A 554 10.38 3.01 -23.80
CA ASP A 554 9.03 2.89 -23.21
C ASP A 554 8.99 3.14 -21.69
N ALA A 555 9.51 4.30 -21.27
CA ALA A 555 9.49 4.72 -19.86
C ALA A 555 8.05 4.93 -19.33
N ALA A 556 7.10 5.24 -20.23
CA ALA A 556 5.70 5.41 -19.88
C ALA A 556 5.08 4.09 -19.41
N ALA A 557 5.31 2.98 -20.12
CA ALA A 557 4.84 1.66 -19.68
C ALA A 557 5.45 1.26 -18.34
N ALA A 558 6.75 1.52 -18.13
CA ALA A 558 7.41 1.25 -16.84
C ALA A 558 6.74 2.01 -15.68
N SER A 559 6.40 3.28 -15.89
CA SER A 559 5.72 4.10 -14.87
C SER A 559 4.30 3.61 -14.55
N VAL A 560 3.53 3.20 -15.57
CA VAL A 560 2.18 2.63 -15.39
C VAL A 560 2.23 1.33 -14.58
N LEU A 561 3.20 0.46 -14.85
CA LEU A 561 3.36 -0.82 -14.15
C LEU A 561 3.79 -0.64 -12.69
N GLN A 562 4.63 0.35 -12.40
CA GLN A 562 4.95 0.70 -11.01
C GLN A 562 3.72 1.25 -10.27
N SER A 563 2.95 2.11 -10.93
CA SER A 563 1.74 2.70 -10.36
C SER A 563 0.66 1.67 -10.06
N SER A 564 0.51 0.65 -10.91
CA SER A 564 -0.44 -0.45 -10.68
C SER A 564 -0.05 -1.29 -9.46
N LEU A 565 1.24 -1.55 -9.24
CA LEU A 565 1.73 -2.26 -8.05
C LEU A 565 1.53 -1.44 -6.77
N ALA A 566 1.92 -0.16 -6.78
CA ALA A 566 1.74 0.72 -5.63
C ALA A 566 0.26 0.83 -5.23
N THR A 567 -0.64 0.92 -6.22
CA THR A 567 -2.10 0.92 -6.00
C THR A 567 -2.59 -0.43 -5.48
N HIS A 568 -2.11 -1.54 -6.05
CA HIS A 568 -2.55 -2.88 -5.68
C HIS A 568 -2.29 -3.18 -4.21
N VAL A 569 -1.08 -2.89 -3.70
CA VAL A 569 -0.72 -3.14 -2.29
C VAL A 569 -1.59 -2.35 -1.33
N GLY A 570 -2.09 -1.17 -1.72
CA GLY A 570 -3.03 -0.40 -0.91
C GLY A 570 -4.43 -1.03 -0.77
N GLY A 571 -4.79 -1.98 -1.64
CA GLY A 571 -6.10 -2.64 -1.67
C GLY A 571 -6.10 -4.11 -1.23
N VAL A 572 -4.96 -4.64 -0.80
CA VAL A 572 -4.85 -6.04 -0.35
C VAL A 572 -5.52 -6.19 1.02
N GLU A 573 -6.49 -7.10 1.12
CA GLU A 573 -7.13 -7.46 2.40
C GLU A 573 -6.08 -8.04 3.37
N GLY A 574 -6.08 -7.56 4.62
CA GLY A 574 -5.06 -7.90 5.61
C GLY A 574 -3.77 -7.07 5.53
N GLY A 575 -3.58 -6.27 4.48
CA GLY A 575 -2.44 -5.35 4.31
C GLY A 575 -1.11 -6.07 4.02
N TRP A 576 0.00 -5.50 4.47
CA TRP A 576 1.35 -6.02 4.22
C TRP A 576 1.60 -7.40 4.84
N ALA A 577 0.93 -7.70 5.95
CA ALA A 577 1.07 -8.99 6.63
C ALA A 577 0.50 -10.17 5.84
N SER A 578 -0.46 -9.94 4.92
CA SER A 578 -1.02 -11.00 4.07
C SER A 578 -0.17 -11.28 2.83
N LEU A 579 0.77 -10.38 2.49
CA LEU A 579 1.81 -10.60 1.49
C LEU A 579 2.88 -11.54 2.07
N SER A 580 2.59 -12.83 2.08
CA SER A 580 3.42 -13.87 2.73
C SER A 580 4.79 -14.10 2.09
N ARG A 581 5.01 -13.59 0.88
CA ARG A 581 6.23 -13.75 0.10
C ARG A 581 6.98 -12.42 -0.01
N ASN A 582 7.95 -12.34 -0.91
CA ASN A 582 8.86 -11.20 -1.00
C ASN A 582 8.94 -10.53 -2.38
N LEU A 583 8.17 -11.01 -3.36
CA LEU A 583 8.18 -10.46 -4.70
C LEU A 583 6.76 -10.36 -5.29
N LEU A 584 6.40 -9.19 -5.79
CA LEU A 584 5.15 -8.95 -6.51
C LEU A 584 5.47 -8.47 -7.92
N VAL A 585 4.97 -9.20 -8.92
CA VAL A 585 5.24 -8.91 -10.34
C VAL A 585 3.94 -8.61 -11.06
N THR A 586 3.94 -7.60 -11.92
CA THR A 586 2.82 -7.29 -12.81
C THR A 586 3.29 -7.11 -14.25
N GLN A 587 2.39 -7.34 -15.19
CA GLN A 587 2.56 -7.14 -16.63
C GLN A 587 1.42 -6.27 -17.15
N PRO A 588 1.52 -5.66 -18.36
CA PRO A 588 0.50 -4.76 -18.89
C PRO A 588 -0.92 -5.34 -18.91
N SER A 589 -1.04 -6.65 -19.08
CA SER A 589 -2.32 -7.38 -19.04
C SER A 589 -2.28 -8.47 -17.98
N GLY A 590 -2.39 -8.09 -16.70
CA GLY A 590 -2.46 -9.05 -15.61
C GLY A 590 -2.68 -8.42 -14.24
N THR A 591 -3.33 -9.16 -13.36
CA THR A 591 -3.31 -8.84 -11.92
C THR A 591 -1.92 -9.13 -11.37
N PRO A 592 -1.40 -8.31 -10.44
CA PRO A 592 -0.12 -8.62 -9.78
C PRO A 592 -0.10 -10.02 -9.16
N VAL A 593 1.02 -10.72 -9.33
CA VAL A 593 1.23 -12.10 -8.84
C VAL A 593 2.30 -12.12 -7.76
N LEU A 594 1.99 -12.75 -6.62
CA LEU A 594 2.88 -12.88 -5.48
C LEU A 594 3.77 -14.13 -5.59
N LEU A 595 5.08 -13.94 -5.62
CA LEU A 595 6.11 -14.96 -5.82
C LEU A 595 7.17 -14.90 -4.71
N GLU A 596 7.92 -15.97 -4.55
CA GLU A 596 9.18 -15.94 -3.79
C GLU A 596 10.32 -15.58 -4.76
N SER A 597 11.28 -14.76 -4.34
CA SER A 597 12.37 -14.35 -5.22
C SER A 597 13.35 -15.48 -5.50
N ASN A 598 13.44 -16.48 -4.61
CA ASN A 598 14.32 -17.64 -4.78
C ASN A 598 13.80 -18.69 -5.79
N VAL A 599 12.53 -18.63 -6.21
CA VAL A 599 12.02 -19.42 -7.34
C VAL A 599 12.24 -18.74 -8.68
N LEU A 600 12.68 -17.47 -8.68
CA LEU A 600 13.18 -16.81 -9.88
C LEU A 600 14.70 -16.94 -9.93
N VAL A 601 15.18 -17.91 -10.72
CA VAL A 601 16.60 -17.96 -11.06
C VAL A 601 16.88 -16.77 -11.99
N PRO A 602 17.78 -15.84 -11.64
CA PRO A 602 18.26 -14.84 -12.59
C PRO A 602 18.90 -15.61 -13.74
N GLN A 603 18.23 -15.65 -14.90
CA GLN A 603 18.82 -16.21 -16.10
C GLN A 603 20.09 -15.40 -16.35
N LYS A 604 21.25 -16.08 -16.49
CA LYS A 604 22.47 -15.42 -16.98
C LYS A 604 22.03 -14.56 -18.15
N ALA A 605 22.32 -13.25 -18.07
CA ALA A 605 22.14 -12.37 -19.21
C ALA A 605 22.64 -13.11 -20.44
N VAL A 606 21.89 -13.05 -21.54
CA VAL A 606 22.49 -13.35 -22.84
C VAL A 606 23.50 -12.23 -23.05
N THR A 607 24.69 -12.40 -22.47
CA THR A 607 25.87 -11.75 -23.01
C THR A 607 25.91 -12.25 -24.44
N ASP A 608 26.05 -11.33 -25.39
CA ASP A 608 26.48 -11.67 -26.74
C ASP A 608 27.89 -12.31 -26.62
N ASP A 609 27.93 -13.58 -26.21
CA ASP A 609 29.13 -14.39 -26.09
C ASP A 609 29.81 -14.58 -27.45
N TYR A 610 29.16 -14.14 -28.55
CA TYR A 610 29.78 -14.07 -29.87
C TYR A 610 30.83 -12.97 -30.02
N ARG A 611 30.86 -11.92 -29.19
CA ARG A 611 31.89 -10.86 -29.28
C ARG A 611 33.32 -11.36 -28.97
N PRO A 612 33.59 -12.17 -27.92
CA PRO A 612 34.91 -12.74 -27.72
C PRO A 612 35.28 -13.76 -28.82
N TYR A 613 34.34 -14.57 -29.32
CA TYR A 613 34.62 -15.48 -30.44
C TYR A 613 34.89 -14.76 -31.76
N ALA A 614 34.30 -13.59 -32.00
CA ALA A 614 34.59 -12.79 -33.19
C ALA A 614 36.07 -12.33 -33.25
N TRP A 615 36.67 -12.00 -32.10
CA TRP A 615 38.11 -11.69 -32.02
C TRP A 615 38.98 -12.93 -32.25
N TRP A 616 38.59 -14.10 -31.72
CA TRP A 616 39.31 -15.36 -31.95
C TRP A 616 39.20 -15.84 -33.40
N ILE A 617 38.03 -15.71 -34.03
CA ILE A 617 37.82 -16.04 -35.45
C ILE A 617 38.59 -15.04 -36.33
N GLY A 618 38.53 -13.74 -36.01
CA GLY A 618 39.34 -12.72 -36.69
C GLY A 618 40.84 -13.00 -36.60
N GLY A 619 41.33 -13.37 -35.42
CA GLY A 619 42.71 -13.80 -35.19
C GLY A 619 43.08 -15.08 -35.95
N ALA A 620 42.22 -16.10 -35.94
CA ALA A 620 42.44 -17.36 -36.65
C ALA A 620 42.48 -17.18 -38.17
N VAL A 621 41.60 -16.36 -38.73
CA VAL A 621 41.60 -16.01 -40.17
C VAL A 621 42.87 -15.25 -40.55
N LEU A 622 43.34 -14.33 -39.69
CA LEU A 622 44.56 -13.57 -39.94
C LEU A 622 45.82 -14.47 -39.88
N VAL A 623 45.88 -15.40 -38.93
CA VAL A 623 46.97 -16.39 -38.82
C VAL A 623 46.96 -17.37 -40.00
N LEU A 624 45.79 -17.88 -40.40
CA LEU A 624 45.67 -18.75 -41.57
C LEU A 624 46.02 -18.01 -42.87
N GLY A 625 45.61 -16.74 -43.00
CA GLY A 625 45.99 -15.88 -44.12
C GLY A 625 47.49 -15.65 -44.21
N LEU A 626 48.16 -15.36 -43.07
CA LEU A 626 49.61 -15.23 -43.00
C LEU A 626 50.34 -16.54 -43.30
N ALA A 627 49.85 -17.67 -42.78
CA ALA A 627 50.42 -18.99 -43.06
C ALA A 627 50.29 -19.36 -44.54
N PHE A 628 49.16 -19.05 -45.17
CA PHE A 628 48.95 -19.25 -46.60
C PHE A 628 49.89 -18.35 -47.43
N ALA A 629 50.00 -17.07 -47.09
CA ALA A 629 50.92 -16.14 -47.73
C ALA A 629 52.38 -16.62 -47.59
N LEU A 630 52.80 -17.01 -46.38
CA LEU A 630 54.14 -17.53 -46.11
C LEU A 630 54.41 -18.81 -46.92
N ARG A 631 53.45 -19.73 -46.98
CA ARG A 631 53.55 -20.96 -47.78
C ARG A 631 53.70 -20.64 -49.28
N THR A 632 52.93 -19.69 -49.82
CA THR A 632 53.06 -19.30 -51.23
C THR A 632 54.40 -18.63 -51.54
N VAL A 633 54.93 -17.80 -50.63
CA VAL A 633 56.26 -17.19 -50.79
C VAL A 633 57.38 -18.24 -50.73
N LEU A 634 57.29 -19.18 -49.79
CA LEU A 634 58.26 -20.28 -49.67
C LEU A 634 58.20 -21.24 -50.87
N MET A 635 57.02 -21.54 -51.39
CA MET A 635 56.89 -22.34 -52.62
C MET A 635 57.44 -21.60 -53.84
N ARG A 636 57.22 -20.28 -53.97
CA ARG A 636 57.83 -19.48 -55.04
C ARG A 636 59.34 -19.41 -54.93
N ARG A 637 59.90 -19.36 -53.71
CA ARG A 637 61.36 -19.43 -53.49
C ARG A 637 61.93 -20.79 -53.87
N ARG A 638 61.31 -21.88 -53.42
CA ARG A 638 61.75 -23.24 -53.77
C ARG A 638 61.61 -23.55 -55.27
N ALA A 639 60.60 -23.01 -55.94
CA ALA A 639 60.47 -23.13 -57.39
C ALA A 639 61.62 -22.41 -58.14
N LYS A 640 62.07 -21.25 -57.63
CA LYS A 640 63.25 -20.55 -58.18
C LYS A 640 64.56 -21.30 -57.93
N GLU A 641 64.71 -21.92 -56.76
CA GLU A 641 65.88 -22.76 -56.45
C GLU A 641 65.88 -24.06 -57.29
N ALA A 642 64.71 -24.66 -57.53
CA ALA A 642 64.58 -25.82 -58.41
C ALA A 642 64.86 -25.48 -59.88
N GLN A 643 64.40 -24.33 -60.38
CA GLN A 643 64.78 -23.84 -61.72
C GLN A 643 66.28 -23.56 -61.82
N ALA A 644 66.90 -22.98 -60.79
CA ALA A 644 68.35 -22.77 -60.78
C ALA A 644 69.15 -24.09 -60.77
N TYR A 645 68.61 -25.16 -60.18
CA TYR A 645 69.21 -26.51 -60.24
C TYR A 645 69.05 -27.14 -61.62
N VAL A 646 67.87 -27.01 -62.26
CA VAL A 646 67.63 -27.51 -63.62
C VAL A 646 68.47 -26.74 -64.65
N ASP A 647 68.57 -25.42 -64.56
CA ASP A 647 69.44 -24.59 -65.42
C ASP A 647 70.93 -24.91 -65.22
N ALA A 648 71.33 -25.40 -64.04
CA ALA A 648 72.69 -25.83 -63.74
C ALA A 648 73.00 -27.23 -64.31
N GLU A 649 72.04 -28.15 -64.33
CA GLU A 649 72.16 -29.47 -64.99
C GLU A 649 72.12 -29.36 -66.52
N GLU A 650 71.34 -28.43 -67.07
CA GLU A 650 71.29 -28.18 -68.52
C GLU A 650 72.59 -27.54 -69.02
N LYS A 651 73.25 -26.68 -68.23
CA LYS A 651 74.61 -26.17 -68.50
C LYS A 651 75.73 -27.19 -68.28
N ALA A 652 75.51 -28.24 -67.49
CA ALA A 652 76.49 -29.31 -67.26
C ALA A 652 76.39 -30.43 -68.31
N SER A 653 75.32 -30.44 -69.12
CA SER A 653 75.05 -31.45 -70.15
C SER A 653 75.33 -30.95 -71.58
N GLU A 654 75.86 -29.74 -71.74
CA GLU A 654 76.36 -29.25 -73.02
C GLU A 654 77.78 -29.83 -73.28
N PRO A 655 77.97 -30.67 -74.31
CA PRO A 655 79.23 -31.36 -74.56
C PRO A 655 80.34 -30.40 -75.02
N ALA A 656 81.46 -30.41 -74.30
CA ALA A 656 82.69 -29.72 -74.67
C ALA A 656 83.30 -30.38 -75.91
N GLU A 657 83.28 -29.66 -77.03
CA GLU A 657 84.07 -29.96 -78.22
C GLU A 657 85.53 -29.50 -77.98
N PRO A 658 86.53 -30.39 -77.97
CA PRO A 658 87.93 -30.01 -77.92
C PRO A 658 88.47 -29.89 -79.36
N GLY A 659 88.77 -28.65 -79.75
CA GLY A 659 89.59 -28.38 -80.92
C GLY A 659 91.03 -28.87 -80.73
N HIS A 660 91.49 -29.68 -81.69
CA HIS A 660 92.90 -29.75 -82.06
C HIS A 660 93.18 -28.74 -83.18
N GLY A 661 94.29 -28.01 -83.07
CA GLY A 661 94.74 -27.02 -84.05
C GLY A 661 95.72 -27.57 -85.09
N ASN A 662 96.05 -26.65 -86.02
CA ASN A 662 96.85 -26.73 -87.25
C ASN A 662 96.13 -27.16 -88.52
#